data_AF-A0A412TN58-F1
#
_entry.id   AF-A0A412TN58-F1
#
_cell.length_a   1.000
_cell.length_b   1.000
_cell.length_c   1.000
_cell.angle_alpha   90.00
_cell.angle_beta   90.00
_cell.angle_gamma   90.00
#
_symmetry.space_group_name_H-M   'P 1'
#
loop_
_entity.id
_entity.type
_entity.pdbx_description
1 polymer ?
#
loop_
_entity_poly.entity_id
_entity_poly.type
_entity_poly.pdbx_seq_one_letter_code
_entity_poly.pdbx_strand_id
1 'polypeptide(L)'
;MNKTITLLGVAALLSMTGMAQKTGNEIHIDFAKKGAEVPAGMFGIFFEEINHSGEGGLYAELVQNRAFEDTSVPEGYTVRDGQLFGPQLNNHLTGTFTGGAGYRWPSTEIPAWSLEQTVGSGAAMSLCKEYPLHPATPTSLAIRLPQAGSRVTLTNSGFWGMNIVKGEKYSLRFYVRKETKYKGDVKVRLVGEKGEVLAERKIDLKPSGDWTEYRDTLEAFATDPKGVLKLDFEGEGTVWLDYVSLFPVHTFGNRPNGLRKDVAEMLVGLNPGFVRWPGGCIVEGITRSNRVKWKETLGDPMTRPGNYNTWGYRASMGLGYHEFLQFCEDIGAAGMFVCNAGLGCQYRHGDACTEEEVQYYVDDLMDALEYALGDGNTEWGKKRIENGHIEPFPLKYVEVGNENWGKVYEKRYDIFYKAIKAKYPQLTVISTLGLGGEKYHEKADMVDPHWYVAPEFFFQNTRIFDQVERTGCGVYVGEYACNAEVGSGNMLAALSEAAFISGMERNADLVKMASYAPLLENVNDRVWPVNLIRVDPSRVMGRSSYYVQRMYALNRPSYNLATELRFPAKQVRVEGKIGVGTYNTQAEYKDIVVTRADGSRVEVDCQNWKPVSGDWSVKDGAYVQSADGPMQWSAWQGADFGDCTIELKARKLGGKEGFLIFYGMNEDNGYVLNLGGWNNAGSALERMREGNASAIAATLPLTIETGRWYDIRLVVKEGQFSYYCDGKLIQETPLTTTRQYAISGFDEKTNEIIVKVVNAEKTPFRTKIELGNVKVMPKGKVITLSADSPEDENTLDDPKKIYPVEKPYNRFSSSFEYQFAPWSFTIMRIKVDKAYQHASNPVFPGWYADPEGAVFGDEYWIFPTLSDYYAAPGEPTPEYPTKKTKAFHQQYNIQTYMDAFSSKDLINWKKHPRILSVDNISWLEYALWAPSVVHANGKYYFFFGANDIQNDGEYGGIGVAVANKPEGPYRDVLGKPLIDKIVNGAQPIDQFVFRDDDGTHYMYYGGWGHCNMVKLSPDLLSIVPFEDGSMFKEVTPENYVEGPFMLKRNGKYYFMWSEGGWMGPDYSVAYAISDSPFGPFKRVGKILQQDPKIATGAGHHSVIQVPGKDEWYIIYHRRPLGDTSPYHRETCIDRMYFDEKGLIKPVKMTINR
;
A
#
# COMPACT_ATOMS: atom_id res chain seq x y z
N MET A 1 -39.32 16.81 -58.83
CA MET A 1 -40.67 16.73 -58.20
C MET A 1 -40.45 16.47 -56.72
N ASN A 2 -40.56 17.46 -55.80
CA ASN A 2 -41.79 17.85 -55.06
C ASN A 2 -42.55 16.59 -54.56
N LYS A 3 -42.80 16.29 -53.27
CA LYS A 3 -43.14 17.06 -52.03
C LYS A 3 -43.06 16.07 -50.82
N THR A 4 -42.51 16.42 -49.64
CA THR A 4 -43.16 16.96 -48.41
C THR A 4 -43.71 15.92 -47.41
N ILE A 5 -43.00 15.77 -46.27
CA ILE A 5 -43.40 15.75 -44.83
C ILE A 5 -44.85 15.34 -44.45
N THR A 6 -45.02 14.45 -43.44
CA THR A 6 -45.80 14.68 -42.17
C THR A 6 -45.48 13.61 -41.10
N LEU A 7 -45.39 14.08 -39.84
CA LEU A 7 -45.08 13.44 -38.55
C LEU A 7 -46.27 12.73 -37.85
N LEU A 8 -45.95 12.00 -36.76
CA LEU A 8 -46.78 11.54 -35.61
C LEU A 8 -47.76 10.38 -35.90
N GLY A 9 -47.89 9.31 -35.11
CA GLY A 9 -47.40 8.96 -33.77
C GLY A 9 -48.22 7.75 -33.25
N VAL A 10 -47.87 7.27 -32.04
CA VAL A 10 -48.53 6.26 -31.18
C VAL A 10 -47.93 4.85 -31.18
N ALA A 11 -46.84 4.75 -30.40
CA ALA A 11 -46.66 3.87 -29.24
C ALA A 11 -47.27 2.45 -29.25
N ALA A 12 -46.40 1.46 -29.44
CA ALA A 12 -46.50 0.18 -28.74
C ALA A 12 -45.21 -0.01 -27.92
N LEU A 13 -45.27 0.42 -26.66
CA LEU A 13 -44.31 0.07 -25.61
C LEU A 13 -44.39 -1.43 -25.37
N LEU A 14 -43.44 -2.18 -25.91
CA LEU A 14 -43.09 -3.49 -25.38
C LEU A 14 -42.36 -3.27 -24.05
N SER A 15 -43.14 -3.29 -22.97
CA SER A 15 -42.66 -3.46 -21.61
C SER A 15 -42.04 -4.86 -21.47
N MET A 16 -40.78 -5.01 -21.88
CA MET A 16 -39.93 -6.05 -21.31
C MET A 16 -39.50 -5.58 -19.92
N THR A 17 -40.36 -5.85 -18.93
CA THR A 17 -39.93 -5.93 -17.54
C THR A 17 -38.94 -7.09 -17.45
N GLY A 18 -37.66 -6.80 -17.70
CA GLY A 18 -36.58 -7.71 -17.31
C GLY A 18 -36.69 -7.91 -15.81
N MET A 19 -37.00 -9.13 -15.37
CA MET A 19 -36.84 -9.51 -13.97
C MET A 19 -35.40 -9.20 -13.60
N ALA A 20 -35.19 -8.16 -12.78
CA ALA A 20 -33.91 -7.88 -12.18
C ALA A 20 -33.59 -9.04 -11.24
N GLN A 21 -32.82 -10.01 -11.72
CA GLN A 21 -32.21 -11.02 -10.87
C GLN A 21 -31.34 -10.26 -9.86
N LYS A 22 -31.67 -10.33 -8.57
CA LYS A 22 -30.82 -9.80 -7.50
C LYS A 22 -29.41 -10.39 -7.70
N THR A 23 -28.42 -9.54 -7.95
CA THR A 23 -27.04 -10.00 -8.02
C THR A 23 -26.57 -10.34 -6.61
N GLY A 24 -25.92 -11.49 -6.42
CA GLY A 24 -25.26 -11.83 -5.15
C GLY A 24 -23.94 -11.07 -4.91
N ASN A 25 -23.63 -10.05 -5.72
CA ASN A 25 -22.39 -9.27 -5.64
C ASN A 25 -22.66 -7.95 -4.91
N GLU A 26 -21.88 -7.67 -3.87
CA GLU A 26 -21.99 -6.45 -3.06
C GLU A 26 -20.61 -5.87 -2.74
N ILE A 27 -20.48 -4.55 -2.78
CA ILE A 27 -19.36 -3.80 -2.19
C ILE A 27 -19.91 -3.10 -0.95
N HIS A 28 -19.47 -3.53 0.22
CA HIS A 28 -19.81 -2.92 1.50
C HIS A 28 -18.66 -2.01 1.94
N ILE A 29 -18.96 -0.74 2.15
CA ILE A 29 -18.03 0.28 2.63
C ILE A 29 -18.57 0.79 3.96
N ASP A 30 -17.76 0.64 5.00
CA ASP A 30 -18.08 1.19 6.32
C ASP A 30 -17.42 2.56 6.48
N PHE A 31 -18.23 3.62 6.27
CA PHE A 31 -17.78 5.00 6.41
C PHE A 31 -17.33 5.38 7.82
N ALA A 32 -17.83 4.68 8.86
CA ALA A 32 -17.45 4.95 10.24
C ALA A 32 -16.08 4.34 10.60
N LYS A 33 -15.65 3.30 9.89
CA LYS A 33 -14.41 2.59 10.17
C LYS A 33 -13.23 3.14 9.37
N LYS A 34 -12.55 4.13 9.95
CA LYS A 34 -11.28 4.68 9.46
C LYS A 34 -10.19 3.58 9.47
N GLY A 35 -9.60 3.33 8.31
CA GLY A 35 -8.41 2.51 8.10
C GLY A 35 -7.13 3.35 8.05
N ALA A 36 -6.08 2.79 7.43
CA ALA A 36 -4.78 3.43 7.36
C ALA A 36 -4.81 4.81 6.65
N GLU A 37 -4.06 5.77 7.18
CA GLU A 37 -3.80 7.04 6.50
C GLU A 37 -2.93 6.80 5.28
N VAL A 38 -3.28 7.41 4.15
CA VAL A 38 -2.55 7.24 2.90
C VAL A 38 -1.54 8.37 2.75
N PRO A 39 -0.22 8.12 2.70
CA PRO A 39 0.78 9.17 2.59
C PRO A 39 0.60 10.04 1.35
N ALA A 40 0.77 11.36 1.49
CA ALA A 40 0.64 12.28 0.37
C ALA A 40 1.63 11.98 -0.78
N GLY A 41 2.82 11.48 -0.43
CA GLY A 41 3.87 11.10 -1.38
C GLY A 41 3.92 9.62 -1.73
N MET A 42 2.82 8.87 -1.56
CA MET A 42 2.82 7.42 -1.76
C MET A 42 3.25 7.00 -3.17
N PHE A 43 2.87 7.73 -4.21
CA PHE A 43 3.19 7.40 -5.59
C PHE A 43 4.31 8.30 -6.11
N GLY A 44 5.42 7.72 -6.54
CA GLY A 44 6.55 8.43 -7.13
C GLY A 44 6.98 7.85 -8.47
N ILE A 45 8.12 8.30 -8.96
CA ILE A 45 8.74 7.78 -10.18
C ILE A 45 10.14 7.26 -9.90
N PHE A 46 10.47 6.17 -10.59
CA PHE A 46 11.81 5.58 -10.63
C PHE A 46 12.52 6.03 -11.91
N PHE A 47 13.76 6.49 -11.81
CA PHE A 47 14.57 6.80 -12.99
C PHE A 47 15.92 6.09 -12.92
N GLU A 48 16.21 5.34 -13.98
CA GLU A 48 17.56 4.92 -14.35
C GLU A 48 17.78 5.15 -15.86
N GLU A 49 19.03 5.28 -16.27
CA GLU A 49 19.43 5.38 -17.69
C GLU A 49 19.38 4.01 -18.38
N ILE A 50 18.18 3.62 -18.83
CA ILE A 50 17.85 2.37 -19.52
C ILE A 50 16.97 2.69 -20.74
N ASN A 51 17.09 1.94 -21.83
CA ASN A 51 16.31 2.16 -23.06
C ASN A 51 16.39 3.60 -23.62
N HIS A 52 17.52 4.29 -23.45
CA HIS A 52 17.64 5.70 -23.83
C HIS A 52 16.61 6.59 -23.10
N SER A 53 16.41 6.35 -21.80
CA SER A 53 15.45 7.07 -20.95
C SER A 53 15.92 8.50 -20.67
N GLY A 54 17.21 8.74 -20.50
CA GLY A 54 17.81 10.06 -20.42
C GLY A 54 18.28 10.50 -21.79
N GLU A 55 19.40 9.95 -22.27
CA GLU A 55 19.99 10.24 -23.59
C GLU A 55 19.08 9.83 -24.74
N GLY A 56 18.56 10.79 -25.51
CA GLY A 56 17.57 10.53 -26.56
C GLY A 56 16.14 10.37 -26.03
N GLY A 57 15.92 10.58 -24.74
CA GLY A 57 14.63 10.51 -24.05
C GLY A 57 14.32 11.80 -23.29
N LEU A 58 14.49 11.77 -21.97
CA LEU A 58 14.18 12.87 -21.05
C LEU A 58 15.20 14.02 -21.13
N TYR A 59 16.47 13.74 -21.40
CA TYR A 59 17.50 14.78 -21.57
C TYR A 59 17.37 15.41 -22.96
N ALA A 60 17.37 16.76 -23.05
CA ALA A 60 17.00 17.45 -24.29
C ALA A 60 18.12 17.57 -25.35
N GLU A 61 19.28 16.96 -25.13
CA GLU A 61 20.36 16.95 -26.13
C GLU A 61 19.90 16.22 -27.39
N LEU A 62 20.12 16.85 -28.55
CA LEU A 62 19.75 16.27 -29.84
C LEU A 62 20.92 15.54 -30.50
N VAL A 63 22.17 15.91 -30.18
CA VAL A 63 23.38 15.32 -30.77
C VAL A 63 23.80 14.08 -29.99
N GLN A 64 23.69 12.92 -30.63
CA GLN A 64 24.26 11.67 -30.10
C GLN A 64 25.78 11.67 -30.27
N ASN A 65 26.51 11.07 -29.32
CA ASN A 65 27.97 10.98 -29.34
C ASN A 65 28.63 12.36 -29.49
N ARG A 66 28.11 13.36 -28.75
CA ARG A 66 28.50 14.78 -28.87
C ARG A 66 29.98 15.07 -28.58
N ALA A 67 30.63 14.24 -27.77
CA ALA A 67 32.03 14.39 -27.38
C ALA A 67 32.91 13.24 -27.90
N PHE A 68 32.42 12.44 -28.86
CA PHE A 68 33.20 11.37 -29.50
C PHE A 68 33.73 10.27 -28.56
N GLU A 69 33.07 10.06 -27.41
CA GLU A 69 33.48 9.09 -26.39
C GLU A 69 32.71 7.75 -26.45
N ASP A 70 31.69 7.60 -27.31
CA ASP A 70 30.82 6.41 -27.31
C ASP A 70 31.57 5.09 -27.53
N THR A 71 32.72 5.12 -28.21
CA THR A 71 33.61 3.97 -28.43
C THR A 71 34.89 4.01 -27.58
N SER A 72 34.97 4.90 -26.60
CA SER A 72 36.03 4.87 -25.58
C SER A 72 35.79 3.69 -24.64
N VAL A 73 36.70 2.72 -24.69
CA VAL A 73 36.69 1.53 -23.85
C VAL A 73 36.94 1.93 -22.40
N PRO A 74 36.04 1.60 -21.45
CA PRO A 74 36.25 1.85 -20.03
C PRO A 74 37.54 1.18 -19.51
N GLU A 75 38.16 1.77 -18.50
CA GLU A 75 39.38 1.24 -17.92
C GLU A 75 39.21 -0.19 -17.40
N GLY A 76 40.11 -1.10 -17.80
CA GLY A 76 40.06 -2.52 -17.42
C GLY A 76 39.11 -3.39 -18.26
N TYR A 77 38.38 -2.79 -19.21
CA TYR A 77 37.49 -3.51 -20.11
C TYR A 77 38.18 -3.86 -21.43
N THR A 78 37.65 -4.84 -22.15
CA THR A 78 38.12 -5.25 -23.47
C THR A 78 36.96 -5.45 -24.42
N VAL A 79 37.14 -5.08 -25.69
CA VAL A 79 36.15 -5.35 -26.75
C VAL A 79 36.62 -6.57 -27.54
N ARG A 80 35.75 -7.57 -27.66
CA ARG A 80 35.99 -8.81 -28.42
C ARG A 80 34.69 -9.23 -29.10
N ASP A 81 34.77 -9.66 -30.34
CA ASP A 81 33.61 -10.14 -31.12
C ASP A 81 32.40 -9.18 -31.09
N GLY A 82 32.66 -7.86 -31.12
CA GLY A 82 31.61 -6.83 -31.10
C GLY A 82 30.88 -6.69 -29.75
N GLN A 83 31.46 -7.19 -28.66
CA GLN A 83 30.93 -7.07 -27.31
C GLN A 83 31.99 -6.53 -26.35
N LEU A 84 31.53 -5.83 -25.32
CA LEU A 84 32.35 -5.30 -24.24
C LEU A 84 32.38 -6.30 -23.08
N PHE A 85 33.57 -6.61 -22.58
CA PHE A 85 33.78 -7.50 -21.45
C PHE A 85 34.50 -6.78 -20.32
N GLY A 86 33.97 -6.90 -19.11
CA GLY A 86 34.57 -6.38 -17.89
C GLY A 86 35.82 -7.17 -17.45
N PRO A 87 36.58 -6.64 -16.48
CA PRO A 87 37.72 -7.33 -15.88
C PRO A 87 37.28 -8.61 -15.15
N GLN A 88 38.19 -9.57 -15.03
CA GLN A 88 37.94 -10.82 -14.30
C GLN A 88 37.97 -10.60 -12.78
N LEU A 89 36.80 -10.32 -12.20
CA LEU A 89 36.62 -10.09 -10.76
C LEU A 89 35.75 -11.18 -10.14
N ASN A 90 36.15 -11.71 -8.99
CA ASN A 90 35.35 -12.69 -8.27
C ASN A 90 34.11 -12.04 -7.65
N ASN A 91 32.98 -12.72 -7.76
CA ASN A 91 31.76 -12.36 -7.05
C ASN A 91 32.00 -12.58 -5.55
N HIS A 92 31.75 -11.57 -4.72
CA HIS A 92 32.02 -11.64 -3.28
C HIS A 92 31.11 -12.63 -2.53
N LEU A 93 29.96 -13.00 -3.10
CA LEU A 93 29.06 -14.01 -2.52
C LEU A 93 29.55 -15.43 -2.81
N THR A 94 30.01 -15.71 -4.04
CA THR A 94 30.34 -17.07 -4.49
C THR A 94 31.84 -17.38 -4.43
N GLY A 95 32.70 -16.36 -4.32
CA GLY A 95 34.15 -16.49 -4.39
C GLY A 95 34.68 -16.88 -5.77
N THR A 96 33.84 -16.91 -6.80
CA THR A 96 34.17 -17.36 -8.15
C THR A 96 33.90 -16.28 -9.18
N PHE A 97 34.66 -16.30 -10.27
CA PHE A 97 34.39 -15.47 -11.44
C PHE A 97 33.18 -16.02 -12.19
N THR A 98 32.12 -15.22 -12.32
CA THR A 98 30.89 -15.55 -13.05
C THR A 98 31.02 -15.29 -14.55
N GLY A 99 32.14 -15.66 -15.17
CA GLY A 99 32.26 -15.75 -16.64
C GLY A 99 31.98 -14.49 -17.47
N GLY A 100 31.85 -13.30 -16.85
CA GLY A 100 31.61 -11.98 -17.44
C GLY A 100 30.76 -11.97 -18.72
N ALA A 101 29.44 -11.79 -18.60
CA ALA A 101 28.57 -11.63 -19.77
C ALA A 101 29.08 -10.52 -20.70
N GLY A 102 29.07 -10.77 -22.01
CA GLY A 102 29.39 -9.76 -23.02
C GLY A 102 28.26 -8.73 -23.10
N TYR A 103 28.60 -7.46 -23.01
CA TYR A 103 27.66 -6.34 -23.16
C TYR A 103 27.67 -5.88 -24.61
N ARG A 104 26.51 -5.41 -25.10
CA ARG A 104 26.42 -4.76 -26.42
C ARG A 104 27.51 -3.70 -26.54
N TRP A 105 28.14 -3.59 -27.70
CA TRP A 105 29.11 -2.55 -28.05
C TRP A 105 28.75 -1.93 -29.40
N PRO A 106 29.01 -0.63 -29.64
CA PRO A 106 28.67 -0.01 -30.92
C PRO A 106 29.34 -0.70 -32.12
N SER A 107 28.58 -0.94 -33.20
CA SER A 107 29.08 -1.58 -34.42
C SER A 107 29.83 -0.62 -35.35
N THR A 108 29.70 0.69 -35.13
CA THR A 108 30.37 1.75 -35.87
C THR A 108 31.43 2.41 -35.00
N GLU A 109 32.58 2.77 -35.57
CA GLU A 109 33.69 3.41 -34.84
C GLU A 109 33.30 4.78 -34.26
N ILE A 110 32.47 5.55 -34.97
CA ILE A 110 32.03 6.89 -34.55
C ILE A 110 30.49 6.94 -34.63
N PRO A 111 29.77 6.37 -33.64
CA PRO A 111 28.31 6.27 -33.66
C PRO A 111 27.63 7.61 -33.96
N ALA A 112 26.53 7.56 -34.72
CA ALA A 112 25.72 8.68 -35.21
C ALA A 112 26.40 9.69 -36.16
N TRP A 113 27.72 9.59 -36.38
CA TRP A 113 28.45 10.51 -37.25
C TRP A 113 28.83 9.86 -38.59
N SER A 114 28.71 10.61 -39.68
CA SER A 114 29.15 10.19 -41.02
C SER A 114 29.74 11.35 -41.81
N LEU A 115 30.75 11.08 -42.62
CA LEU A 115 31.40 12.07 -43.48
C LEU A 115 31.08 11.78 -44.96
N GLU A 116 30.53 12.77 -45.64
CA GLU A 116 30.33 12.77 -47.08
C GLU A 116 31.31 13.74 -47.74
N GLN A 117 32.07 13.31 -48.74
CA GLN A 117 32.88 14.21 -49.56
C GLN A 117 32.07 14.69 -50.76
N THR A 118 31.73 15.98 -50.78
CA THR A 118 30.90 16.58 -51.83
C THR A 118 31.71 17.12 -53.00
N VAL A 119 32.98 17.50 -52.76
CA VAL A 119 33.94 17.90 -53.81
C VAL A 119 35.34 17.36 -53.51
N GLY A 120 35.99 16.82 -54.54
CA GLY A 120 37.33 16.23 -54.47
C GLY A 120 37.33 14.73 -54.14
N SER A 121 38.50 14.19 -53.79
CA SER A 121 38.67 12.79 -53.34
C SER A 121 39.66 12.69 -52.18
N GLY A 122 39.51 11.67 -51.31
CA GLY A 122 40.49 11.34 -50.26
C GLY A 122 40.30 12.06 -48.93
N ALA A 123 39.16 12.71 -48.70
CA ALA A 123 38.83 13.22 -47.38
C ALA A 123 38.48 12.07 -46.43
N ALA A 124 38.77 12.23 -45.14
CA ALA A 124 38.55 11.21 -44.13
C ALA A 124 38.20 11.84 -42.77
N MET A 125 37.46 11.08 -41.95
CA MET A 125 37.27 11.36 -40.53
C MET A 125 37.88 10.26 -39.68
N SER A 126 38.42 10.60 -38.52
CA SER A 126 38.98 9.64 -37.56
C SER A 126 38.98 10.20 -36.14
N LEU A 127 38.91 9.34 -35.12
CA LEU A 127 39.08 9.76 -33.73
C LEU A 127 40.54 10.16 -33.45
N CYS A 128 40.75 11.17 -32.62
CA CYS A 128 42.06 11.73 -32.29
C CYS A 128 42.18 12.00 -30.79
N LYS A 129 43.25 11.46 -30.17
CA LYS A 129 43.57 11.64 -28.74
C LYS A 129 44.81 12.52 -28.50
N GLU A 130 45.42 13.05 -29.55
CA GLU A 130 46.65 13.85 -29.46
C GLU A 130 46.38 15.28 -28.98
N TYR A 131 45.19 15.81 -29.28
CA TYR A 131 44.80 17.18 -28.96
C TYR A 131 43.49 17.22 -28.17
N PRO A 132 43.39 16.59 -26.99
CA PRO A 132 42.14 16.56 -26.23
C PRO A 132 41.68 17.97 -25.88
N LEU A 133 40.37 18.27 -25.99
CA LEU A 133 39.80 19.51 -25.47
C LEU A 133 39.89 19.53 -23.94
N HIS A 134 39.62 18.38 -23.32
CA HIS A 134 39.63 18.20 -21.87
C HIS A 134 40.12 16.79 -21.51
N PRO A 135 40.90 16.61 -20.42
CA PRO A 135 41.42 15.28 -20.05
C PRO A 135 40.34 14.25 -19.70
N ALA A 136 39.17 14.68 -19.23
CA ALA A 136 38.05 13.78 -18.92
C ALA A 136 37.35 13.21 -20.16
N THR A 137 37.44 13.92 -21.29
CA THR A 137 36.89 13.53 -22.60
C THR A 137 38.03 13.65 -23.63
N PRO A 138 39.00 12.74 -23.60
CA PRO A 138 40.26 12.90 -24.31
C PRO A 138 40.15 12.69 -25.83
N THR A 139 38.95 12.41 -26.37
CA THR A 139 38.74 12.06 -27.76
C THR A 139 38.09 13.20 -28.53
N SER A 140 38.70 13.59 -29.65
CA SER A 140 38.15 14.56 -30.62
C SER A 140 37.98 13.92 -32.00
N LEU A 141 37.19 14.53 -32.88
CA LEU A 141 37.04 14.10 -34.26
C LEU A 141 37.98 14.90 -35.18
N ALA A 142 38.94 14.23 -35.83
CA ALA A 142 39.75 14.83 -36.88
C ALA A 142 39.09 14.65 -38.26
N ILE A 143 39.02 15.73 -39.02
CA ILE A 143 38.49 15.79 -40.39
C ILE A 143 39.60 16.28 -41.30
N ARG A 144 40.07 15.41 -42.20
CA ARG A 144 41.16 15.71 -43.13
C ARG A 144 40.63 16.09 -44.50
N LEU A 145 40.99 17.29 -44.96
CA LEU A 145 40.72 17.78 -46.32
C LEU A 145 42.05 17.79 -47.12
N PRO A 146 42.20 16.96 -48.16
CA PRO A 146 43.52 16.67 -48.74
C PRO A 146 44.08 17.77 -49.64
N GLN A 147 43.22 18.62 -50.22
CA GLN A 147 43.64 19.66 -51.19
C GLN A 147 42.74 20.89 -51.11
N ALA A 148 43.25 22.04 -51.54
CA ALA A 148 42.46 23.27 -51.67
C ALA A 148 41.17 23.05 -52.47
N GLY A 149 40.05 23.60 -51.97
CA GLY A 149 38.73 23.45 -52.58
C GLY A 149 38.04 22.11 -52.30
N SER A 150 38.64 21.21 -51.49
CA SER A 150 37.91 20.03 -51.00
C SER A 150 36.69 20.48 -50.19
N ARG A 151 35.56 19.82 -50.38
CA ARG A 151 34.34 20.07 -49.60
C ARG A 151 33.83 18.78 -49.01
N VAL A 152 33.50 18.82 -47.73
CA VAL A 152 32.92 17.71 -47.00
C VAL A 152 31.72 18.17 -46.18
N THR A 153 30.80 17.25 -45.97
CA THR A 153 29.63 17.42 -45.11
C THR A 153 29.71 16.35 -44.03
N LEU A 154 29.94 16.79 -42.79
CA LEU A 154 29.83 15.94 -41.61
C LEU A 154 28.37 15.95 -41.14
N THR A 155 27.76 14.78 -40.95
CA THR A 155 26.37 14.65 -40.51
C THR A 155 26.31 13.93 -39.17
N ASN A 156 25.53 14.45 -38.22
CA ASN A 156 25.07 13.73 -37.04
C ASN A 156 23.58 13.39 -37.17
N SER A 157 23.23 12.11 -37.03
CA SER A 157 21.84 11.64 -37.16
C SER A 157 20.97 11.93 -35.94
N GLY A 158 21.55 12.40 -34.84
CA GLY A 158 20.90 12.44 -33.53
C GLY A 158 20.48 11.05 -33.07
N PHE A 159 19.57 11.01 -32.10
CA PHE A 159 18.98 9.77 -31.59
C PHE A 159 17.85 9.28 -32.51
N TRP A 160 18.21 8.68 -33.64
CA TRP A 160 17.27 8.25 -34.72
C TRP A 160 16.46 9.39 -35.34
N GLY A 161 17.05 10.59 -35.39
CA GLY A 161 16.43 11.82 -35.86
C GLY A 161 16.35 12.90 -34.77
N MET A 162 16.23 14.15 -35.21
CA MET A 162 16.05 15.32 -34.35
C MET A 162 14.71 15.97 -34.68
N ASN A 163 13.85 16.16 -33.68
CA ASN A 163 12.58 16.84 -33.89
C ASN A 163 12.78 18.35 -34.03
N ILE A 164 12.89 18.80 -35.28
CA ILE A 164 13.07 20.20 -35.62
C ILE A 164 11.68 20.80 -35.90
N VAL A 165 11.33 21.89 -35.21
CA VAL A 165 10.00 22.48 -35.24
C VAL A 165 10.10 23.92 -35.74
N LYS A 166 9.31 24.26 -36.77
CA LYS A 166 9.24 25.60 -37.33
C LYS A 166 8.96 26.66 -36.26
N GLY A 167 9.79 27.70 -36.25
CA GLY A 167 9.73 28.82 -35.31
C GLY A 167 10.48 28.58 -34.00
N GLU A 168 10.84 27.33 -33.69
CA GLU A 168 11.66 27.03 -32.52
C GLU A 168 13.13 27.37 -32.76
N LYS A 169 13.82 27.63 -31.65
CA LYS A 169 15.24 27.99 -31.63
C LYS A 169 16.06 26.89 -30.97
N TYR A 170 17.25 26.68 -31.52
CA TYR A 170 18.18 25.64 -31.07
C TYR A 170 19.53 26.27 -30.77
N SER A 171 19.99 26.12 -29.53
CA SER A 171 21.29 26.56 -29.04
C SER A 171 22.36 25.59 -29.52
N LEU A 172 23.25 26.08 -30.38
CA LEU A 172 24.41 25.35 -30.87
C LEU A 172 25.63 25.71 -30.04
N ARG A 173 26.42 24.71 -29.65
CA ARG A 173 27.74 24.88 -29.04
C ARG A 173 28.69 23.83 -29.59
N PHE A 174 29.89 24.23 -30.01
CA PHE A 174 30.93 23.30 -30.45
C PHE A 174 32.32 23.91 -30.33
N TYR A 175 33.34 23.05 -30.33
CA TYR A 175 34.74 23.46 -30.25
C TYR A 175 35.48 23.06 -31.51
N VAL A 176 36.31 23.97 -32.02
CA VAL A 176 37.14 23.72 -33.19
C VAL A 176 38.60 24.04 -32.91
N ARG A 177 39.48 23.13 -33.31
CA ARG A 177 40.92 23.34 -33.49
C ARG A 177 41.23 23.09 -34.97
N LYS A 178 42.18 23.81 -35.57
CA LYS A 178 42.47 23.66 -37.00
C LYS A 178 43.93 23.93 -37.34
N GLU A 179 44.42 23.29 -38.40
CA GLU A 179 45.74 23.59 -38.94
C GLU A 179 45.79 25.01 -39.52
N THR A 180 46.97 25.63 -39.48
CA THR A 180 47.19 26.98 -40.02
C THR A 180 46.82 27.09 -41.50
N LYS A 181 46.98 26.02 -42.29
CA LYS A 181 46.62 25.99 -43.72
C LYS A 181 45.11 25.92 -43.99
N TYR A 182 44.30 25.50 -43.01
CA TYR A 182 42.86 25.52 -43.16
C TYR A 182 42.32 26.94 -42.97
N LYS A 183 41.80 27.50 -44.06
CA LYS A 183 41.23 28.86 -44.14
C LYS A 183 39.70 28.88 -44.31
N GLY A 184 39.06 27.72 -44.31
CA GLY A 184 37.60 27.60 -44.42
C GLY A 184 36.86 28.05 -43.18
N ASP A 185 35.57 28.30 -43.37
CA ASP A 185 34.57 28.50 -42.32
C ASP A 185 33.66 27.26 -42.20
N VAL A 186 32.77 27.25 -41.21
CA VAL A 186 31.79 26.15 -41.05
C VAL A 186 30.41 26.63 -41.43
N LYS A 187 29.73 25.90 -42.33
CA LYS A 187 28.29 26.07 -42.54
C LYS A 187 27.54 25.02 -41.74
N VAL A 188 26.73 25.47 -40.80
CA VAL A 188 25.87 24.62 -39.96
C VAL A 188 24.47 24.61 -40.53
N ARG A 189 23.89 23.42 -40.70
CA ARG A 189 22.54 23.24 -41.22
C ARG A 189 21.78 22.19 -40.41
N LEU A 190 20.50 22.45 -40.19
CA LEU A 190 19.53 21.40 -39.85
C LEU A 190 18.84 21.00 -41.15
N VAL A 191 18.75 19.70 -41.42
CA VAL A 191 18.23 19.18 -42.69
C VAL A 191 17.19 18.09 -42.43
N GLY A 192 16.04 18.17 -43.09
CA GLY A 192 14.95 17.19 -42.98
C GLY A 192 15.22 15.88 -43.74
N GLU A 193 14.32 14.91 -43.58
CA GLU A 193 14.46 13.56 -44.15
C GLU A 193 14.55 13.59 -45.68
N LYS A 194 13.91 14.57 -46.33
CA LYS A 194 13.89 14.72 -47.79
C LYS A 194 14.99 15.65 -48.32
N GLY A 195 15.91 16.09 -47.45
CA GLY A 195 17.05 16.93 -47.81
C GLY A 195 16.75 18.44 -47.82
N GLU A 196 15.57 18.86 -47.40
CA GLU A 196 15.23 20.25 -47.20
C GLU A 196 16.05 20.86 -46.06
N VAL A 197 16.56 22.08 -46.25
CA VAL A 197 17.19 22.82 -45.15
C VAL A 197 16.08 23.33 -44.25
N LEU A 198 16.22 23.13 -42.94
CA LEU A 198 15.27 23.55 -41.90
C LEU A 198 15.78 24.77 -41.14
N ALA A 199 17.10 24.89 -40.99
CA ALA A 199 17.80 26.04 -40.43
C ALA A 199 19.22 26.10 -41.01
N GLU A 200 19.81 27.29 -41.13
CA GLU A 200 21.22 27.43 -41.52
C GLU A 200 21.92 28.65 -40.89
N ARG A 201 23.22 28.47 -40.61
CA ARG A 201 24.14 29.50 -40.16
C ARG A 201 25.53 29.29 -40.75
N LYS A 202 26.23 30.38 -41.05
CA LYS A 202 27.66 30.36 -41.38
C LYS A 202 28.41 30.89 -40.16
N ILE A 203 29.44 30.15 -39.72
CA ILE A 203 30.25 30.51 -38.56
C ILE A 203 31.68 30.75 -39.03
N ASP A 204 32.12 32.00 -38.90
CA ASP A 204 33.47 32.41 -39.29
C ASP A 204 34.49 31.90 -38.27
N LEU A 205 35.44 31.06 -38.70
CA LEU A 205 36.41 30.44 -37.81
C LEU A 205 37.57 31.39 -37.52
N LYS A 206 37.90 31.57 -36.23
CA LYS A 206 39.06 32.35 -35.80
C LYS A 206 40.35 31.71 -36.31
N PRO A 207 41.38 32.50 -36.68
CA PRO A 207 42.68 31.99 -37.12
C PRO A 207 43.53 31.50 -35.94
N SER A 208 43.01 30.54 -35.17
CA SER A 208 43.68 29.92 -34.03
C SER A 208 44.12 28.50 -34.38
N GLY A 209 45.30 28.12 -33.90
CA GLY A 209 45.76 26.72 -33.87
C GLY A 209 45.27 25.97 -32.63
N ASP A 210 44.65 26.66 -31.66
CA ASP A 210 44.13 26.11 -30.40
C ASP A 210 42.61 25.99 -30.40
N TRP A 211 42.10 25.17 -29.47
CA TRP A 211 40.67 24.96 -29.27
C TRP A 211 39.94 26.28 -29.04
N THR A 212 38.92 26.53 -29.83
CA THR A 212 38.06 27.71 -29.75
C THR A 212 36.62 27.28 -29.63
N GLU A 213 35.90 27.82 -28.64
CA GLU A 213 34.46 27.63 -28.49
C GLU A 213 33.68 28.52 -29.47
N TYR A 214 32.64 27.95 -30.07
CA TYR A 214 31.65 28.66 -30.86
C TYR A 214 30.26 28.38 -30.29
N ARG A 215 29.45 29.44 -30.19
CA ARG A 215 28.06 29.40 -29.75
C ARG A 215 27.21 30.20 -30.72
N ASP A 216 26.08 29.66 -31.12
CA ASP A 216 25.11 30.34 -32.00
C ASP A 216 23.70 29.82 -31.71
N THR A 217 22.69 30.42 -32.33
CA THR A 217 21.29 30.00 -32.27
C THR A 217 20.73 29.82 -33.68
N LEU A 218 20.23 28.62 -33.96
CA LEU A 218 19.54 28.26 -35.18
C LEU A 218 18.04 28.43 -34.97
N GLU A 219 17.39 29.26 -35.78
CA GLU A 219 15.92 29.35 -35.82
C GLU A 219 15.41 28.54 -37.01
N ALA A 220 14.54 27.57 -36.73
CA ALA A 220 14.01 26.68 -37.77
C ALA A 220 12.88 27.36 -38.55
N PHE A 221 12.93 27.31 -39.88
CA PHE A 221 11.89 27.86 -40.75
C PHE A 221 10.92 26.80 -41.31
N ALA A 222 11.18 25.51 -41.02
CA ALA A 222 10.33 24.37 -41.34
C ALA A 222 10.37 23.30 -40.23
N THR A 223 9.40 22.37 -40.24
CA THR A 223 9.28 21.28 -39.25
C THR A 223 9.59 19.95 -39.92
N ASP A 224 10.44 19.14 -39.29
CA ASP A 224 10.65 17.73 -39.64
C ASP A 224 11.03 16.93 -38.37
N PRO A 225 10.32 15.84 -38.03
CA PRO A 225 10.62 15.02 -36.85
C PRO A 225 11.91 14.18 -36.95
N LYS A 226 12.48 14.04 -38.15
CA LYS A 226 13.67 13.23 -38.47
C LYS A 226 14.82 14.09 -39.00
N GLY A 227 14.91 15.33 -38.52
CA GLY A 227 16.00 16.23 -38.89
C GLY A 227 17.38 15.68 -38.50
N VAL A 228 18.42 16.15 -39.19
CA VAL A 228 19.82 15.84 -38.89
C VAL A 228 20.65 17.13 -38.83
N LEU A 229 21.73 17.10 -38.05
CA LEU A 229 22.70 18.19 -38.00
C LEU A 229 23.78 17.97 -39.06
N LYS A 230 24.03 18.97 -39.91
CA LYS A 230 25.10 18.95 -40.91
C LYS A 230 26.08 20.10 -40.69
N LEU A 231 27.37 19.80 -40.77
CA LEU A 231 28.49 20.73 -40.69
C LEU A 231 29.29 20.61 -41.99
N ASP A 232 29.22 21.64 -42.84
CA ASP A 232 29.98 21.68 -44.10
C ASP A 232 31.32 22.39 -43.88
N PHE A 233 32.39 21.76 -44.33
CA PHE A 233 33.76 22.27 -44.29
C PHE A 233 34.32 22.37 -45.71
N GLU A 234 34.96 23.49 -46.02
CA GLU A 234 35.61 23.73 -47.32
C GLU A 234 37.05 24.22 -47.12
N GLY A 235 38.03 23.58 -47.76
CA GLY A 235 39.42 24.04 -47.68
C GLY A 235 40.45 22.92 -47.79
N GLU A 236 41.64 23.19 -47.26
CA GLU A 236 42.77 22.25 -47.21
C GLU A 236 43.32 22.15 -45.78
N GLY A 237 43.64 20.94 -45.35
CA GLY A 237 44.23 20.64 -44.05
C GLY A 237 43.27 19.91 -43.12
N THR A 238 43.70 19.80 -41.86
CA THR A 238 42.94 19.08 -40.82
C THR A 238 42.20 20.06 -39.91
N VAL A 239 40.94 19.72 -39.63
CA VAL A 239 40.10 20.38 -38.64
C VAL A 239 39.74 19.34 -37.58
N TRP A 240 39.89 19.69 -36.31
CA TRP A 240 39.44 18.89 -35.18
C TRP A 240 38.18 19.52 -34.59
N LEU A 241 37.20 18.68 -34.31
CA LEU A 241 35.91 19.02 -33.73
C LEU A 241 35.75 18.29 -32.41
N ASP A 242 35.24 18.97 -31.39
CA ASP A 242 34.93 18.38 -30.09
C ASP A 242 33.67 19.04 -29.49
N TYR A 243 33.01 18.31 -28.59
CA TYR A 243 31.81 18.68 -27.84
C TYR A 243 30.76 19.45 -28.68
N VAL A 244 30.14 18.77 -29.64
CA VAL A 244 29.06 19.34 -30.48
C VAL A 244 27.71 19.12 -29.82
N SER A 245 27.09 20.19 -29.32
CA SER A 245 25.81 20.15 -28.62
C SER A 245 24.77 20.98 -29.35
N LEU A 246 23.56 20.45 -29.47
CA LEU A 246 22.40 21.14 -30.01
C LEU A 246 21.19 20.93 -29.09
N PHE A 247 20.78 22.00 -28.42
CA PHE A 247 19.67 21.98 -27.47
C PHE A 247 18.50 22.82 -27.96
N PRO A 248 17.24 22.38 -27.82
CA PRO A 248 16.11 23.30 -27.86
C PRO A 248 16.30 24.42 -26.84
N VAL A 249 16.03 25.67 -27.22
CA VAL A 249 16.06 26.81 -26.28
C VAL A 249 14.94 26.69 -25.24
N HIS A 250 13.78 26.19 -25.66
CA HIS A 250 12.62 25.98 -24.79
C HIS A 250 12.59 24.55 -24.22
N THR A 251 13.45 24.30 -23.23
CA THR A 251 13.40 23.09 -22.40
C THR A 251 12.31 23.18 -21.32
N PHE A 252 12.04 22.06 -20.62
CA PHE A 252 11.18 22.08 -19.43
C PHE A 252 11.72 23.08 -18.39
N GLY A 253 10.85 23.96 -17.88
CA GLY A 253 11.23 25.03 -16.95
C GLY A 253 12.18 26.08 -17.54
N ASN A 254 12.44 26.08 -18.86
CA ASN A 254 13.49 26.87 -19.53
C ASN A 254 14.87 26.68 -18.88
N ARG A 255 15.15 25.49 -18.34
CA ARG A 255 16.42 25.17 -17.69
C ARG A 255 17.52 24.99 -18.76
N PRO A 256 18.68 25.68 -18.67
CA PRO A 256 19.83 25.33 -19.50
C PRO A 256 20.26 23.90 -19.17
N ASN A 257 20.79 23.16 -20.16
CA ASN A 257 21.09 21.73 -19.98
C ASN A 257 19.87 20.90 -19.52
N GLY A 258 18.66 21.38 -19.83
CA GLY A 258 17.42 20.90 -19.22
C GLY A 258 16.81 19.68 -19.89
N LEU A 259 15.56 19.42 -19.50
CA LEU A 259 14.81 18.24 -19.92
C LEU A 259 13.95 18.53 -21.15
N ARG A 260 13.71 17.48 -21.93
CA ARG A 260 12.80 17.49 -23.06
C ARG A 260 11.38 17.74 -22.56
N LYS A 261 10.77 18.82 -23.05
CA LYS A 261 9.57 19.41 -22.44
C LYS A 261 8.36 18.48 -22.41
N ASP A 262 8.01 17.87 -23.53
CA ASP A 262 6.86 16.95 -23.66
C ASP A 262 7.01 15.70 -22.77
N VAL A 263 8.22 15.15 -22.68
CA VAL A 263 8.52 14.00 -21.80
C VAL A 263 8.41 14.40 -20.34
N ALA A 264 9.00 15.53 -19.93
CA ALA A 264 8.91 16.03 -18.56
C ALA A 264 7.45 16.38 -18.16
N GLU A 265 6.66 16.95 -19.07
CA GLU A 265 5.23 17.21 -18.85
C GLU A 265 4.43 15.91 -18.66
N MET A 266 4.80 14.84 -19.37
CA MET A 266 4.20 13.52 -19.17
C MET A 266 4.49 12.96 -17.77
N LEU A 267 5.70 13.17 -17.26
CA LEU A 267 6.08 12.83 -15.88
C LEU A 267 5.32 13.67 -14.85
N VAL A 268 5.19 14.98 -15.07
CA VAL A 268 4.37 15.87 -14.22
C VAL A 268 2.92 15.40 -14.17
N GLY A 269 2.40 14.86 -15.29
CA GLY A 269 1.06 14.29 -15.38
C GLY A 269 0.78 13.13 -14.40
N LEU A 270 1.81 12.43 -13.92
CA LEU A 270 1.72 11.40 -12.86
C LEU A 270 1.56 11.99 -11.46
N ASN A 271 1.86 13.29 -11.28
CA ASN A 271 1.90 13.99 -9.99
C ASN A 271 2.75 13.24 -8.94
N PRO A 272 4.04 13.00 -9.23
CA PRO A 272 4.90 12.20 -8.36
C PRO A 272 5.20 12.90 -7.02
N GLY A 273 5.10 12.17 -5.92
CA GLY A 273 5.50 12.63 -4.59
C GLY A 273 7.02 12.62 -4.37
N PHE A 274 7.74 11.78 -5.12
CA PHE A 274 9.18 11.65 -5.07
C PHE A 274 9.77 11.15 -6.40
N VAL A 275 11.08 11.32 -6.58
CA VAL A 275 11.86 10.81 -7.71
C VAL A 275 13.06 10.01 -7.19
N ARG A 276 13.16 8.72 -7.54
CA ARG A 276 14.31 7.84 -7.27
C ARG A 276 15.34 7.96 -8.38
N TRP A 277 16.58 8.32 -8.05
CA TRP A 277 17.70 8.51 -8.99
C TRP A 277 19.05 8.18 -8.31
N PRO A 278 20.08 7.68 -9.01
CA PRO A 278 20.10 7.33 -10.43
C PRO A 278 19.51 5.96 -10.72
N GLY A 279 19.03 5.26 -9.68
CA GLY A 279 18.14 4.10 -9.77
C GLY A 279 18.69 2.87 -10.48
N GLY A 280 18.29 1.69 -10.00
CA GLY A 280 18.53 0.41 -10.65
C GLY A 280 20.00 0.04 -10.75
N CYS A 281 20.31 -0.83 -11.69
CA CYS A 281 21.61 -1.45 -11.82
C CYS A 281 22.76 -0.48 -12.17
N ILE A 282 22.48 0.74 -12.61
CA ILE A 282 23.55 1.71 -12.95
C ILE A 282 24.24 2.29 -11.71
N VAL A 283 23.57 2.22 -10.54
CA VAL A 283 24.16 2.52 -9.23
C VAL A 283 25.32 1.57 -8.94
N GLU A 284 25.20 0.31 -9.37
CA GLU A 284 26.16 -0.75 -9.11
C GLU A 284 27.21 -0.88 -10.22
N GLY A 285 26.80 -0.56 -11.45
CA GLY A 285 27.60 -0.72 -12.66
C GLY A 285 27.68 -2.17 -13.15
N ILE A 286 28.38 -2.36 -14.26
CA ILE A 286 28.82 -3.69 -14.71
C ILE A 286 29.85 -4.23 -13.71
N THR A 287 30.77 -3.35 -13.30
CA THR A 287 31.67 -3.47 -12.15
C THR A 287 31.62 -2.16 -11.36
N ARG A 288 32.16 -2.13 -10.14
CA ARG A 288 32.16 -0.88 -9.34
C ARG A 288 32.85 0.31 -10.00
N SER A 289 33.77 0.07 -10.93
CA SER A 289 34.54 1.13 -11.61
C SER A 289 33.70 1.92 -12.62
N ASN A 290 32.67 1.31 -13.22
CA ASN A 290 31.78 1.97 -14.18
C ASN A 290 30.38 2.28 -13.61
N ARG A 291 30.22 2.31 -12.29
CA ARG A 291 29.01 2.84 -11.66
C ARG A 291 28.80 4.33 -11.98
N VAL A 292 27.59 4.84 -11.76
CA VAL A 292 27.36 6.28 -11.72
C VAL A 292 28.10 6.91 -10.54
N LYS A 293 28.99 7.88 -10.83
CA LYS A 293 29.71 8.67 -9.83
C LYS A 293 29.21 10.10 -9.85
N TRP A 294 28.37 10.46 -8.89
CA TRP A 294 27.62 11.72 -8.91
C TRP A 294 28.50 12.97 -9.07
N LYS A 295 29.72 12.99 -8.48
CA LYS A 295 30.68 14.10 -8.61
C LYS A 295 31.10 14.36 -10.06
N GLU A 296 31.25 13.30 -10.85
CA GLU A 296 31.60 13.38 -12.29
C GLU A 296 30.42 13.86 -13.15
N THR A 297 29.24 14.04 -12.56
CA THR A 297 28.02 14.54 -13.22
C THR A 297 27.73 16.01 -12.97
N LEU A 298 28.62 16.72 -12.27
CA LEU A 298 28.45 18.13 -11.92
C LEU A 298 29.16 19.07 -12.89
N GLY A 299 28.84 20.36 -12.81
CA GLY A 299 29.51 21.41 -13.58
C GLY A 299 29.12 21.41 -15.06
N ASP A 300 29.97 21.99 -15.90
CA ASP A 300 29.72 22.06 -17.35
C ASP A 300 29.73 20.64 -17.97
N PRO A 301 28.67 20.22 -18.69
CA PRO A 301 28.63 18.90 -19.31
C PRO A 301 29.76 18.63 -20.32
N MET A 302 30.45 19.66 -20.83
CA MET A 302 31.66 19.51 -21.64
C MET A 302 32.80 18.81 -20.89
N THR A 303 32.85 18.95 -19.57
CA THR A 303 33.90 18.36 -18.74
C THR A 303 33.53 17.00 -18.14
N ARG A 304 32.31 16.51 -18.40
CA ARG A 304 31.81 15.26 -17.81
C ARG A 304 32.30 14.06 -18.66
N PRO A 305 32.96 13.05 -18.07
CA PRO A 305 33.54 11.91 -18.81
C PRO A 305 32.49 10.95 -19.41
N GLY A 306 31.22 11.12 -19.05
CA GLY A 306 30.17 10.18 -19.37
C GLY A 306 30.34 8.84 -18.65
N ASN A 307 29.43 7.91 -18.93
CA ASN A 307 29.42 6.58 -18.34
C ASN A 307 28.99 5.55 -19.38
N TYR A 308 29.80 4.49 -19.56
CA TYR A 308 29.33 3.32 -20.29
C TYR A 308 28.42 2.51 -19.36
N ASN A 309 27.11 2.63 -19.57
CA ASN A 309 26.14 2.13 -18.62
C ASN A 309 25.95 0.62 -18.73
N THR A 310 25.28 0.05 -17.73
CA THR A 310 25.04 -1.39 -17.60
C THR A 310 24.09 -1.95 -18.67
N TRP A 311 23.50 -1.09 -19.51
CA TRP A 311 22.54 -1.41 -20.55
C TRP A 311 23.12 -1.32 -21.97
N GLY A 312 24.45 -1.17 -22.10
CA GLY A 312 25.16 -1.39 -23.35
C GLY A 312 25.17 -0.20 -24.30
N TYR A 313 25.23 1.02 -23.75
CA TYR A 313 25.52 2.26 -24.47
C TYR A 313 26.19 3.27 -23.55
N ARG A 314 26.82 4.30 -24.11
CA ARG A 314 27.40 5.39 -23.34
C ARG A 314 26.37 6.50 -23.11
N ALA A 315 26.26 6.94 -21.86
CA ALA A 315 25.54 8.15 -21.49
C ALA A 315 26.53 9.28 -21.25
N SER A 316 26.22 10.51 -21.68
CA SER A 316 27.13 11.65 -21.48
C SER A 316 27.13 12.16 -20.04
N MET A 317 26.20 11.66 -19.21
CA MET A 317 25.91 12.17 -17.86
C MET A 317 25.53 13.66 -17.87
N GLY A 318 24.94 14.13 -18.98
CA GLY A 318 24.37 15.46 -19.10
C GLY A 318 23.14 15.68 -18.22
N LEU A 319 22.36 14.62 -17.99
CA LEU A 319 21.37 14.53 -16.92
C LEU A 319 22.06 13.97 -15.66
N GLY A 320 22.63 14.86 -14.85
CA GLY A 320 23.39 14.53 -13.66
C GLY A 320 22.63 14.76 -12.35
N TYR A 321 23.37 14.72 -11.24
CA TYR A 321 22.80 14.87 -9.89
C TYR A 321 22.14 16.24 -9.68
N HIS A 322 22.74 17.32 -10.20
CA HIS A 322 22.16 18.66 -10.12
C HIS A 322 20.86 18.76 -10.92
N GLU A 323 20.85 18.26 -12.16
CA GLU A 323 19.65 18.30 -13.00
C GLU A 323 18.51 17.46 -12.42
N PHE A 324 18.81 16.32 -11.78
CA PHE A 324 17.84 15.52 -11.01
C PHE A 324 17.24 16.30 -9.83
N LEU A 325 18.08 16.91 -9.00
CA LEU A 325 17.61 17.67 -7.83
C LEU A 325 16.79 18.90 -8.26
N GLN A 326 17.21 19.57 -9.33
CA GLN A 326 16.49 20.68 -9.94
C GLN A 326 15.12 20.23 -10.48
N PHE A 327 15.03 19.07 -11.11
CA PHE A 327 13.75 18.53 -11.57
C PHE A 327 12.80 18.22 -10.41
N CYS A 328 13.32 17.68 -9.30
CA CYS A 328 12.51 17.46 -8.10
C CYS A 328 11.93 18.77 -7.57
N GLU A 329 12.74 19.82 -7.49
CA GLU A 329 12.29 21.16 -7.09
C GLU A 329 11.24 21.72 -8.06
N ASP A 330 11.49 21.62 -9.37
CA ASP A 330 10.62 22.18 -10.43
C ASP A 330 9.21 21.59 -10.41
N ILE A 331 9.06 20.32 -9.99
CA ILE A 331 7.76 19.63 -9.92
C ILE A 331 7.20 19.52 -8.49
N GLY A 332 7.91 20.03 -7.48
CA GLY A 332 7.52 19.94 -6.07
C GLY A 332 7.57 18.52 -5.48
N ALA A 333 8.40 17.65 -6.04
CA ALA A 333 8.62 16.29 -5.57
C ALA A 333 9.82 16.21 -4.61
N ALA A 334 9.84 15.21 -3.74
CA ALA A 334 11.02 14.91 -2.93
C ALA A 334 12.09 14.16 -3.75
N GLY A 335 13.36 14.50 -3.54
CA GLY A 335 14.45 13.71 -4.09
C GLY A 335 14.73 12.46 -3.25
N MET A 336 15.00 11.34 -3.92
CA MET A 336 15.60 10.13 -3.36
C MET A 336 16.92 9.84 -4.09
N PHE A 337 18.04 9.90 -3.35
CA PHE A 337 19.35 9.57 -3.89
C PHE A 337 19.72 8.13 -3.55
N VAL A 338 20.01 7.33 -4.58
CA VAL A 338 20.48 5.95 -4.43
C VAL A 338 22.00 5.93 -4.53
N CYS A 339 22.69 5.54 -3.47
CA CYS A 339 24.16 5.51 -3.44
C CYS A 339 24.71 4.08 -3.49
N ASN A 340 25.91 3.91 -4.05
CA ASN A 340 26.57 2.60 -4.09
C ASN A 340 27.11 2.20 -2.69
N ALA A 341 26.80 0.99 -2.23
CA ALA A 341 27.24 0.45 -0.93
C ALA A 341 28.66 -0.19 -0.97
N GLY A 342 29.51 0.23 -1.91
CA GLY A 342 30.79 -0.40 -2.22
C GLY A 342 30.67 -1.77 -2.89
N LEU A 343 29.54 -2.05 -3.54
CA LEU A 343 29.18 -3.33 -4.16
C LEU A 343 28.81 -3.12 -5.64
N GLY A 344 29.27 -4.02 -6.49
CA GLY A 344 28.82 -4.14 -7.88
C GLY A 344 27.64 -5.09 -8.02
N CYS A 345 27.03 -5.10 -9.21
CA CYS A 345 25.76 -5.80 -9.45
C CYS A 345 25.89 -7.30 -9.19
N GLN A 346 25.23 -7.80 -8.13
CA GLN A 346 25.42 -9.17 -7.63
C GLN A 346 24.91 -10.26 -8.58
N TYR A 347 23.92 -9.95 -9.42
CA TYR A 347 23.45 -10.82 -10.50
C TYR A 347 24.42 -10.90 -11.69
N ARG A 348 25.30 -9.91 -11.84
CA ARG A 348 26.29 -9.83 -12.92
C ARG A 348 27.66 -10.27 -12.41
N HIS A 349 28.53 -9.31 -12.07
CA HIS A 349 29.89 -9.60 -11.56
C HIS A 349 29.91 -9.75 -10.04
N GLY A 350 29.17 -8.91 -9.30
CA GLY A 350 29.13 -8.93 -7.84
C GLY A 350 30.47 -8.66 -7.16
N ASP A 351 31.32 -7.81 -7.74
CA ASP A 351 32.59 -7.42 -7.12
C ASP A 351 32.34 -6.52 -5.89
N ALA A 352 33.12 -6.68 -4.81
CA ALA A 352 33.05 -5.82 -3.62
C ALA A 352 34.38 -5.09 -3.33
N CYS A 353 34.31 -3.86 -2.82
CA CYS A 353 35.48 -3.14 -2.29
C CYS A 353 36.02 -3.82 -1.03
N THR A 354 37.26 -3.53 -0.65
CA THR A 354 37.81 -4.04 0.62
C THR A 354 37.13 -3.35 1.81
N GLU A 355 37.31 -3.89 3.01
CA GLU A 355 36.74 -3.30 4.24
C GLU A 355 37.31 -1.90 4.52
N GLU A 356 38.58 -1.66 4.20
CA GLU A 356 39.26 -0.37 4.35
C GLU A 356 38.74 0.68 3.37
N GLU A 357 38.22 0.25 2.22
CA GLU A 357 37.67 1.13 1.17
C GLU A 357 36.21 1.53 1.42
N VAL A 358 35.48 0.88 2.34
CA VAL A 358 34.06 1.19 2.60
C VAL A 358 33.87 2.65 3.00
N GLN A 359 34.80 3.21 3.80
CA GLN A 359 34.74 4.60 4.25
C GLN A 359 34.72 5.60 3.09
N TYR A 360 35.42 5.31 1.99
CA TYR A 360 35.39 6.19 0.80
C TYR A 360 33.98 6.33 0.23
N TYR A 361 33.19 5.25 0.20
CA TYR A 361 31.81 5.30 -0.30
C TYR A 361 30.86 5.99 0.68
N VAL A 362 31.13 5.88 1.99
CA VAL A 362 30.41 6.66 3.01
C VAL A 362 30.68 8.14 2.81
N ASP A 363 31.94 8.55 2.69
CA ASP A 363 32.32 9.95 2.48
C ASP A 363 31.75 10.49 1.16
N ASP A 364 31.77 9.68 0.09
CA ASP A 364 31.20 10.05 -1.21
C ASP A 364 29.69 10.31 -1.15
N LEU A 365 28.95 9.52 -0.35
CA LEU A 365 27.54 9.79 -0.05
C LEU A 365 27.40 11.06 0.79
N MET A 366 28.17 11.22 1.87
CA MET A 366 28.03 12.36 2.78
C MET A 366 28.30 13.70 2.06
N ASP A 367 29.21 13.69 1.09
CA ASP A 367 29.45 14.80 0.16
C ASP A 367 28.23 15.08 -0.73
N ALA A 368 27.56 14.05 -1.25
CA ALA A 368 26.35 14.20 -2.06
C ALA A 368 25.19 14.80 -1.25
N LEU A 369 25.08 14.39 0.01
CA LEU A 369 24.10 14.94 0.95
C LEU A 369 24.43 16.39 1.32
N GLU A 370 25.71 16.72 1.52
CA GLU A 370 26.15 18.10 1.77
C GLU A 370 25.96 19.00 0.54
N TYR A 371 26.14 18.48 -0.67
CA TYR A 371 25.81 19.19 -1.90
C TYR A 371 24.33 19.56 -1.94
N ALA A 372 23.45 18.60 -1.65
CA ALA A 372 22.00 18.81 -1.72
C ALA A 372 21.47 19.67 -0.55
N LEU A 373 21.97 19.47 0.67
CA LEU A 373 21.35 19.97 1.91
C LEU A 373 22.22 20.99 2.67
N GLY A 374 23.52 21.04 2.40
CA GLY A 374 24.47 21.88 3.14
C GLY A 374 24.26 23.37 2.90
N ASP A 375 24.65 24.18 3.88
CA ASP A 375 24.67 25.63 3.74
C ASP A 375 25.85 26.10 2.85
N GLY A 376 25.84 27.37 2.47
CA GLY A 376 26.88 27.95 1.60
C GLY A 376 28.27 28.08 2.22
N ASN A 377 28.50 27.68 3.49
CA ASN A 377 29.82 27.69 4.11
C ASN A 377 30.54 26.34 3.96
N THR A 378 29.77 25.27 3.78
CA THR A 378 30.27 23.91 3.55
C THR A 378 30.92 23.75 2.17
N GLU A 379 31.79 22.75 1.99
CA GLU A 379 32.53 22.57 0.73
C GLU A 379 31.57 22.29 -0.42
N TRP A 380 30.66 21.33 -0.22
CA TRP A 380 29.73 20.92 -1.26
C TRP A 380 28.53 21.86 -1.40
N GLY A 381 28.13 22.57 -0.35
CA GLY A 381 27.16 23.67 -0.46
C GLY A 381 27.69 24.81 -1.34
N LYS A 382 29.00 25.14 -1.26
CA LYS A 382 29.63 26.09 -2.19
C LYS A 382 29.61 25.58 -3.63
N LYS A 383 29.88 24.30 -3.86
CA LYS A 383 29.81 23.68 -5.19
C LYS A 383 28.40 23.72 -5.78
N ARG A 384 27.36 23.59 -4.95
CA ARG A 384 25.96 23.78 -5.39
C ARG A 384 25.71 25.22 -5.85
N ILE A 385 26.18 26.19 -5.08
CA ILE A 385 26.09 27.63 -5.40
C ILE A 385 26.87 27.96 -6.67
N GLU A 386 28.08 27.43 -6.84
CA GLU A 386 28.90 27.58 -8.07
C GLU A 386 28.18 27.02 -9.31
N ASN A 387 27.41 25.95 -9.13
CA ASN A 387 26.55 25.39 -10.18
C ASN A 387 25.22 26.15 -10.37
N GLY A 388 25.05 27.30 -9.71
CA GLY A 388 23.94 28.22 -9.94
C GLY A 388 22.72 28.05 -9.04
N HIS A 389 22.80 27.25 -7.97
CA HIS A 389 21.67 27.04 -7.05
C HIS A 389 22.05 27.30 -5.58
N ILE A 390 21.40 28.30 -4.98
CA ILE A 390 21.77 28.82 -3.66
C ILE A 390 21.13 28.00 -2.54
N GLU A 391 19.84 27.70 -2.66
CA GLU A 391 19.06 27.08 -1.61
C GLU A 391 19.31 25.56 -1.52
N PRO A 392 19.14 24.93 -0.36
CA PRO A 392 19.10 23.47 -0.27
C PRO A 392 17.98 22.87 -1.13
N PHE A 393 18.25 21.74 -1.78
CA PHE A 393 17.28 21.00 -2.59
C PHE A 393 16.31 20.15 -1.73
N PRO A 394 15.15 19.75 -2.26
CA PRO A 394 14.14 18.97 -1.51
C PRO A 394 14.48 17.47 -1.39
N LEU A 395 15.73 17.12 -1.06
CA LEU A 395 16.15 15.73 -0.82
C LEU A 395 15.62 15.23 0.54
N LYS A 396 14.90 14.10 0.55
CA LYS A 396 14.31 13.53 1.77
C LYS A 396 14.68 12.07 2.04
N TYR A 397 15.10 11.36 0.98
CA TYR A 397 15.32 9.92 1.04
C TYR A 397 16.72 9.57 0.54
N VAL A 398 17.32 8.56 1.18
CA VAL A 398 18.55 7.92 0.73
C VAL A 398 18.32 6.43 0.71
N GLU A 399 18.60 5.80 -0.42
CA GLU A 399 18.65 4.34 -0.52
C GLU A 399 20.12 3.92 -0.62
N VAL A 400 20.52 2.97 0.23
CA VAL A 400 21.91 2.52 0.32
C VAL A 400 22.05 1.19 -0.40
N GLY A 401 22.72 1.21 -1.56
CA GLY A 401 22.80 0.11 -2.50
C GLY A 401 21.64 0.12 -3.51
N ASN A 402 21.65 -0.85 -4.41
CA ASN A 402 20.50 -1.23 -5.24
C ASN A 402 20.47 -2.75 -5.31
N GLU A 403 19.31 -3.39 -5.06
CA GLU A 403 19.14 -4.85 -5.13
C GLU A 403 20.29 -5.64 -4.49
N ASN A 404 20.87 -5.13 -3.39
CA ASN A 404 21.99 -5.78 -2.73
C ASN A 404 21.52 -6.66 -1.56
N TRP A 405 22.19 -7.79 -1.33
CA TRP A 405 21.86 -8.72 -0.24
C TRP A 405 23.07 -9.44 0.35
N GLY A 406 22.84 -10.09 1.49
CA GLY A 406 23.81 -10.92 2.20
C GLY A 406 24.67 -10.16 3.21
N LYS A 407 25.44 -10.91 4.01
CA LYS A 407 26.17 -10.39 5.19
C LYS A 407 27.08 -9.19 4.92
N VAL A 408 27.70 -9.12 3.74
CA VAL A 408 28.56 -7.99 3.37
C VAL A 408 27.72 -6.73 3.18
N TYR A 409 26.57 -6.82 2.53
CA TYR A 409 25.64 -5.71 2.37
C TYR A 409 25.04 -5.30 3.72
N GLU A 410 24.52 -6.26 4.50
CA GLU A 410 23.90 -6.03 5.82
C GLU A 410 24.82 -5.20 6.72
N LYS A 411 26.08 -5.63 6.87
CA LYS A 411 27.11 -4.91 7.65
C LYS A 411 27.34 -3.49 7.12
N ARG A 412 27.40 -3.31 5.80
CA ARG A 412 27.70 -1.99 5.19
C ARG A 412 26.51 -1.05 5.30
N TYR A 413 25.30 -1.55 5.13
CA TYR A 413 24.10 -0.76 5.35
C TYR A 413 24.10 -0.14 6.75
N ASP A 414 24.41 -0.91 7.79
CA ASP A 414 24.48 -0.39 9.18
C ASP A 414 25.54 0.72 9.35
N ILE A 415 26.69 0.63 8.66
CA ILE A 415 27.73 1.67 8.66
C ILE A 415 27.19 2.97 8.05
N PHE A 416 26.57 2.87 6.87
CA PHE A 416 25.98 4.03 6.17
C PHE A 416 24.83 4.64 6.98
N TYR A 417 23.92 3.81 7.48
CA TYR A 417 22.78 4.25 8.29
C TYR A 417 23.24 5.07 9.49
N LYS A 418 24.26 4.59 10.24
CA LYS A 418 24.83 5.32 11.38
C LYS A 418 25.44 6.65 10.96
N ALA A 419 26.21 6.68 9.86
CA ALA A 419 26.84 7.90 9.37
C ALA A 419 25.80 8.96 8.93
N ILE A 420 24.77 8.55 8.18
CA ILE A 420 23.69 9.43 7.73
C ILE A 420 22.93 9.97 8.94
N LYS A 421 22.47 9.09 9.85
CA LYS A 421 21.66 9.51 11.00
C LYS A 421 22.40 10.41 11.98
N ALA A 422 23.73 10.32 12.05
CA ALA A 422 24.54 11.20 12.89
C ALA A 422 24.52 12.67 12.43
N LYS A 423 24.50 12.94 11.11
CA LYS A 423 24.53 14.30 10.55
C LYS A 423 23.17 14.78 10.03
N TYR A 424 22.37 13.87 9.49
CA TYR A 424 21.09 14.14 8.84
C TYR A 424 19.97 13.24 9.40
N PRO A 425 19.62 13.36 10.70
CA PRO A 425 18.61 12.51 11.34
C PRO A 425 17.21 12.60 10.70
N GLN A 426 16.93 13.67 9.96
CA GLN A 426 15.67 13.91 9.26
C GLN A 426 15.49 13.08 7.98
N LEU A 427 16.56 12.55 7.39
CA LEU A 427 16.48 11.75 6.16
C LEU A 427 15.95 10.36 6.48
N THR A 428 15.07 9.85 5.61
CA THR A 428 14.67 8.44 5.65
C THR A 428 15.71 7.60 4.91
N VAL A 429 16.25 6.58 5.58
CA VAL A 429 17.25 5.67 5.02
C VAL A 429 16.61 4.33 4.69
N ILE A 430 16.78 3.91 3.44
CA ILE A 430 16.10 2.75 2.84
C ILE A 430 17.13 1.67 2.55
N SER A 431 16.81 0.44 2.97
CA SER A 431 17.56 -0.77 2.62
C SER A 431 16.98 -1.43 1.37
N THR A 432 17.84 -2.04 0.56
CA THR A 432 17.48 -2.81 -0.65
C THR A 432 16.93 -4.21 -0.36
N LEU A 433 16.85 -4.62 0.92
CA LEU A 433 16.28 -5.92 1.26
C LEU A 433 14.77 -5.90 1.05
N GLY A 434 14.20 -7.06 0.72
CA GLY A 434 12.75 -7.21 0.57
C GLY A 434 11.99 -7.28 1.91
N LEU A 435 10.72 -7.71 1.84
CA LEU A 435 9.86 -7.85 3.02
C LEU A 435 10.48 -8.73 4.11
N GLY A 436 10.50 -8.21 5.35
CA GLY A 436 11.14 -8.89 6.49
C GLY A 436 12.66 -8.78 6.50
N GLY A 437 13.25 -7.98 5.60
CA GLY A 437 14.69 -7.73 5.51
C GLY A 437 15.23 -6.86 6.65
N GLU A 438 14.39 -6.06 7.29
CA GLU A 438 14.77 -5.15 8.37
C GLU A 438 15.39 -5.87 9.58
N LYS A 439 15.06 -7.16 9.77
CA LYS A 439 15.61 -7.99 10.85
C LYS A 439 17.10 -8.32 10.72
N TYR A 440 17.69 -8.07 9.54
CA TYR A 440 19.11 -8.29 9.27
C TYR A 440 19.96 -7.06 9.54
N HIS A 441 19.33 -5.93 9.90
CA HIS A 441 20.00 -4.67 10.21
C HIS A 441 19.84 -4.34 11.69
N GLU A 442 20.76 -3.55 12.24
CA GLU A 442 20.57 -2.97 13.58
C GLU A 442 19.34 -2.06 13.61
N LYS A 443 19.14 -1.30 12.51
CA LYS A 443 17.96 -0.47 12.30
C LYS A 443 17.82 -0.07 10.83
N ALA A 444 16.58 -0.06 10.30
CA ALA A 444 16.23 0.54 9.02
C ALA A 444 14.95 1.38 9.16
N ASP A 445 14.83 2.47 8.41
CA ASP A 445 13.57 3.23 8.38
C ASP A 445 12.58 2.60 7.38
N MET A 446 13.07 2.09 6.25
CA MET A 446 12.29 1.35 5.27
C MET A 446 13.09 0.23 4.59
N VAL A 447 12.38 -0.74 4.02
CA VAL A 447 12.89 -1.79 3.12
C VAL A 447 12.30 -1.64 1.71
N ASP A 448 13.00 -2.16 0.71
CA ASP A 448 12.68 -2.02 -0.72
C ASP A 448 12.49 -3.37 -1.44
N PRO A 449 11.29 -3.98 -1.40
CA PRO A 449 10.99 -5.16 -2.20
C PRO A 449 10.63 -4.82 -3.65
N HIS A 450 11.19 -5.59 -4.59
CA HIS A 450 10.96 -5.46 -6.03
C HIS A 450 10.16 -6.64 -6.62
N TRP A 451 9.32 -6.38 -7.64
CA TRP A 451 8.56 -7.41 -8.35
C TRP A 451 8.43 -7.19 -9.86
N TYR A 452 9.05 -8.07 -10.63
CA TYR A 452 8.88 -8.20 -12.08
C TYR A 452 8.23 -9.56 -12.39
N VAL A 453 6.93 -9.58 -12.64
CA VAL A 453 6.11 -10.80 -12.59
C VAL A 453 5.06 -10.87 -13.69
N ALA A 454 4.38 -12.01 -13.83
CA ALA A 454 3.18 -12.12 -14.67
C ALA A 454 1.95 -11.54 -13.96
N PRO A 455 0.88 -11.14 -14.70
CA PRO A 455 -0.36 -10.60 -14.10
C PRO A 455 -0.97 -11.44 -12.99
N GLU A 456 -0.87 -12.77 -13.12
CA GLU A 456 -1.45 -13.71 -12.17
C GLU A 456 -0.90 -13.52 -10.75
N PHE A 457 0.40 -13.25 -10.62
CA PHE A 457 1.03 -13.00 -9.32
C PHE A 457 0.35 -11.83 -8.62
N PHE A 458 0.19 -10.69 -9.30
CA PHE A 458 -0.41 -9.50 -8.71
C PHE A 458 -1.89 -9.70 -8.36
N PHE A 459 -2.65 -10.43 -9.18
CA PHE A 459 -4.03 -10.80 -8.85
C PHE A 459 -4.13 -11.67 -7.59
N GLN A 460 -3.21 -12.63 -7.41
CA GLN A 460 -3.22 -13.53 -6.26
C GLN A 460 -2.66 -12.88 -4.99
N ASN A 461 -1.72 -11.94 -5.12
CA ASN A 461 -0.96 -11.40 -3.99
C ASN A 461 -1.42 -10.00 -3.55
N THR A 462 -2.67 -9.62 -3.84
CA THR A 462 -3.23 -8.33 -3.36
C THR A 462 -3.25 -8.19 -1.83
N ARG A 463 -3.08 -9.30 -1.08
CA ARG A 463 -3.03 -9.33 0.39
C ARG A 463 -1.65 -9.63 0.98
N ILE A 464 -0.58 -9.60 0.18
CA ILE A 464 0.78 -9.92 0.66
C ILE A 464 1.19 -9.03 1.85
N PHE A 465 0.85 -7.73 1.81
CA PHE A 465 1.19 -6.77 2.86
C PHE A 465 0.32 -6.91 4.12
N ASP A 466 -0.87 -7.51 4.01
CA ASP A 466 -1.78 -7.72 5.14
C ASP A 466 -1.17 -8.68 6.18
N GLN A 467 -0.24 -9.53 5.76
CA GLN A 467 0.40 -10.57 6.59
C GLN A 467 1.76 -10.16 7.15
N VAL A 468 2.28 -8.99 6.76
CA VAL A 468 3.61 -8.53 7.21
C VAL A 468 3.53 -7.95 8.62
N GLU A 469 4.45 -8.33 9.49
CA GLU A 469 4.53 -7.80 10.86
C GLU A 469 4.80 -6.28 10.87
N ARG A 470 4.13 -5.54 11.76
CA ARG A 470 4.32 -4.09 11.90
C ARG A 470 5.44 -3.79 12.91
N THR A 471 6.68 -3.89 12.45
CA THR A 471 7.89 -3.67 13.28
C THR A 471 8.22 -2.18 13.51
N GLY A 472 7.55 -1.28 12.80
CA GLY A 472 7.86 0.15 12.76
C GLY A 472 8.77 0.54 11.58
N CYS A 473 9.37 -0.43 10.89
CA CYS A 473 10.02 -0.22 9.60
C CYS A 473 8.95 -0.10 8.49
N GLY A 474 9.05 0.92 7.63
CA GLY A 474 8.16 1.09 6.48
C GLY A 474 8.57 0.25 5.27
N VAL A 475 7.72 0.25 4.25
CA VAL A 475 8.03 -0.37 2.95
C VAL A 475 7.95 0.68 1.85
N TYR A 476 8.98 0.73 1.03
CA TYR A 476 8.98 1.39 -0.26
C TYR A 476 8.96 0.31 -1.34
N VAL A 477 7.92 0.21 -2.16
CA VAL A 477 7.93 -0.73 -3.30
C VAL A 477 8.60 -0.05 -4.49
N GLY A 478 9.93 -0.13 -4.55
CA GLY A 478 10.75 0.71 -5.43
C GLY A 478 10.72 0.32 -6.90
N GLU A 479 10.48 -0.96 -7.19
CA GLU A 479 10.33 -1.45 -8.55
C GLU A 479 9.22 -2.49 -8.63
N TYR A 480 8.20 -2.20 -9.43
CA TYR A 480 7.21 -3.22 -9.79
C TYR A 480 6.68 -3.02 -11.21
N ALA A 481 6.48 -4.13 -11.93
CA ALA A 481 5.80 -4.16 -13.22
C ALA A 481 5.38 -5.58 -13.59
N CYS A 482 4.30 -5.70 -14.36
CA CYS A 482 4.06 -6.92 -15.10
C CYS A 482 4.94 -6.97 -16.33
N ASN A 483 5.94 -7.86 -16.37
CA ASN A 483 6.92 -7.93 -17.48
C ASN A 483 6.90 -9.26 -18.26
N ALA A 484 6.09 -10.22 -17.82
CA ALA A 484 5.93 -11.53 -18.44
C ALA A 484 4.48 -11.74 -18.89
N GLU A 485 4.29 -12.44 -20.02
CA GLU A 485 2.97 -12.81 -20.57
C GLU A 485 2.06 -11.61 -20.98
N VAL A 486 2.62 -10.43 -21.24
CA VAL A 486 1.82 -9.19 -21.43
C VAL A 486 2.21 -8.34 -22.64
N GLY A 487 2.88 -8.93 -23.62
CA GLY A 487 3.33 -8.19 -24.81
C GLY A 487 4.29 -7.06 -24.44
N SER A 488 3.92 -5.82 -24.74
CA SER A 488 4.69 -4.64 -24.33
C SER A 488 4.06 -3.87 -23.17
N GLY A 489 3.08 -4.45 -22.46
CA GLY A 489 2.34 -3.82 -21.36
C GLY A 489 0.88 -3.55 -21.74
N ASN A 490 0.10 -4.62 -21.87
CA ASN A 490 -1.31 -4.60 -22.28
C ASN A 490 -2.30 -4.21 -21.17
N MET A 491 -3.60 -4.25 -21.46
CA MET A 491 -4.63 -3.91 -20.47
C MET A 491 -4.66 -4.88 -19.28
N LEU A 492 -4.40 -6.17 -19.50
CA LEU A 492 -4.37 -7.15 -18.41
C LEU A 492 -3.29 -6.84 -17.38
N ALA A 493 -2.09 -6.47 -17.83
CA ALA A 493 -0.99 -5.99 -16.99
C ALA A 493 -1.44 -4.82 -16.10
N ALA A 494 -2.00 -3.79 -16.72
CA ALA A 494 -2.47 -2.59 -16.02
C ALA A 494 -3.55 -2.91 -14.97
N LEU A 495 -4.49 -3.82 -15.27
CA LEU A 495 -5.52 -4.23 -14.32
C LEU A 495 -4.98 -5.06 -13.16
N SER A 496 -4.00 -5.94 -13.39
CA SER A 496 -3.32 -6.66 -12.31
C SER A 496 -2.54 -5.72 -11.40
N GLU A 497 -1.83 -4.75 -11.97
CA GLU A 497 -1.12 -3.73 -11.22
C GLU A 497 -2.10 -2.87 -10.41
N ALA A 498 -3.25 -2.49 -11.00
CA ALA A 498 -4.30 -1.76 -10.28
C ALA A 498 -4.83 -2.55 -9.07
N ALA A 499 -4.96 -3.88 -9.19
CA ALA A 499 -5.37 -4.75 -8.09
C ALA A 499 -4.28 -4.83 -7.00
N PHE A 500 -3.01 -4.95 -7.40
CA PHE A 500 -1.88 -5.00 -6.47
C PHE A 500 -1.67 -3.68 -5.71
N ILE A 501 -1.81 -2.54 -6.41
CA ILE A 501 -1.77 -1.20 -5.79
C ILE A 501 -2.90 -1.03 -4.77
N SER A 502 -4.09 -1.63 -4.97
CA SER A 502 -5.12 -1.65 -3.92
C SER A 502 -4.62 -2.34 -2.63
N GLY A 503 -3.79 -3.37 -2.76
CA GLY A 503 -3.11 -4.01 -1.63
C GLY A 503 -2.13 -3.08 -0.92
N MET A 504 -1.30 -2.36 -1.69
CA MET A 504 -0.38 -1.34 -1.16
C MET A 504 -1.15 -0.23 -0.44
N GLU A 505 -2.15 0.36 -1.09
CA GLU A 505 -2.93 1.47 -0.54
C GLU A 505 -3.68 1.05 0.73
N ARG A 506 -4.29 -0.14 0.76
CA ARG A 506 -4.95 -0.68 1.96
C ARG A 506 -3.99 -0.76 3.16
N ASN A 507 -2.73 -1.09 2.90
CA ASN A 507 -1.67 -1.23 3.90
C ASN A 507 -0.77 0.01 3.96
N ALA A 508 -1.30 1.21 3.72
CA ALA A 508 -0.54 2.46 3.74
C ALA A 508 0.05 2.83 5.13
N ASP A 509 -0.34 2.12 6.18
CA ASP A 509 0.32 2.12 7.48
C ASP A 509 1.73 1.52 7.42
N LEU A 510 1.97 0.58 6.50
CA LEU A 510 3.25 -0.08 6.21
C LEU A 510 3.88 0.43 4.90
N VAL A 511 3.18 0.31 3.78
CA VAL A 511 3.66 0.69 2.45
C VAL A 511 3.55 2.20 2.29
N LYS A 512 4.68 2.89 2.39
CA LYS A 512 4.74 4.36 2.41
C LYS A 512 4.92 4.96 1.03
N MET A 513 5.58 4.24 0.14
CA MET A 513 6.06 4.72 -1.16
C MET A 513 5.99 3.59 -2.17
N ALA A 514 5.76 3.90 -3.45
CA ALA A 514 5.81 2.95 -4.54
C ALA A 514 6.15 3.64 -5.88
N SER A 515 6.90 2.96 -6.74
CA SER A 515 7.19 3.41 -8.10
C SER A 515 7.23 2.25 -9.10
N TYR A 516 6.59 2.46 -10.25
CA TYR A 516 6.67 1.54 -11.37
C TYR A 516 8.06 1.64 -12.03
N ALA A 517 8.60 0.51 -12.47
CA ALA A 517 9.88 0.46 -13.17
C ALA A 517 9.86 -0.54 -14.36
N PRO A 518 10.63 -0.29 -15.44
CA PRO A 518 11.30 0.96 -15.77
C PRO A 518 10.34 2.04 -16.31
N LEU A 519 10.78 3.30 -16.24
CA LEU A 519 9.91 4.45 -16.49
C LEU A 519 9.74 4.81 -17.98
N LEU A 520 10.84 4.88 -18.72
CA LEU A 520 10.86 5.38 -20.11
C LEU A 520 11.47 4.34 -21.07
N GLU A 521 11.00 4.37 -22.31
CA GLU A 521 11.50 3.56 -23.43
C GLU A 521 11.58 4.42 -24.69
N ASN A 522 12.78 4.62 -25.24
CA ASN A 522 12.87 5.02 -26.64
C ASN A 522 12.57 3.81 -27.53
N VAL A 523 11.55 3.93 -28.39
CA VAL A 523 11.05 2.80 -29.19
C VAL A 523 12.06 2.26 -30.20
N ASN A 524 13.11 3.01 -30.51
CA ASN A 524 14.13 2.62 -31.48
C ASN A 524 15.23 1.71 -30.88
N ASP A 525 15.36 1.67 -29.56
CA ASP A 525 16.36 0.82 -28.91
C ASP A 525 15.92 0.33 -27.52
N ARG A 526 15.14 -0.75 -27.54
CA ARG A 526 14.55 -1.35 -26.35
C ARG A 526 15.41 -2.50 -25.85
N VAL A 527 15.78 -2.43 -24.58
CA VAL A 527 16.50 -3.48 -23.84
C VAL A 527 15.66 -4.15 -22.75
N TRP A 528 14.49 -3.59 -22.39
CA TRP A 528 13.58 -4.17 -21.39
C TRP A 528 12.15 -4.37 -21.94
N PRO A 529 11.45 -5.46 -21.58
CA PRO A 529 10.15 -5.83 -22.18
C PRO A 529 8.96 -4.96 -21.77
N VAL A 530 9.00 -4.17 -20.71
CA VAL A 530 7.85 -3.30 -20.35
C VAL A 530 8.35 -1.99 -19.76
N ASN A 531 7.64 -0.90 -19.97
CA ASN A 531 8.03 0.45 -19.56
C ASN A 531 6.78 1.32 -19.45
N LEU A 532 6.78 2.32 -18.57
CA LEU A 532 5.58 3.11 -18.32
C LEU A 532 5.21 4.05 -19.48
N ILE A 533 6.23 4.66 -20.11
CA ILE A 533 6.10 5.68 -21.15
C ILE A 533 7.00 5.32 -22.33
N ARG A 534 6.48 5.45 -23.55
CA ARG A 534 7.24 5.35 -24.80
C ARG A 534 7.55 6.72 -25.36
N VAL A 535 8.74 6.87 -25.92
CA VAL A 535 9.20 8.06 -26.62
C VAL A 535 9.82 7.69 -27.97
N ASP A 536 9.71 8.62 -28.92
CA ASP A 536 10.59 8.72 -30.09
C ASP A 536 11.05 10.18 -30.20
N PRO A 537 11.90 10.59 -31.17
CA PRO A 537 12.39 11.96 -31.26
C PRO A 537 11.33 13.06 -31.19
N SER A 538 10.09 12.78 -31.62
CA SER A 538 9.02 13.77 -31.80
C SER A 538 7.74 13.49 -31.01
N ARG A 539 7.56 12.27 -30.49
CA ARG A 539 6.33 11.81 -29.83
C ARG A 539 6.62 11.23 -28.45
N VAL A 540 5.64 11.33 -27.56
CA VAL A 540 5.61 10.72 -26.22
C VAL A 540 4.22 10.13 -25.97
N MET A 541 4.16 8.98 -25.29
CA MET A 541 2.91 8.28 -25.00
C MET A 541 3.00 7.47 -23.71
N GLY A 542 1.93 7.50 -22.91
CA GLY A 542 1.76 6.64 -21.74
C GLY A 542 1.06 5.33 -22.11
N ARG A 543 1.56 4.22 -21.59
CA ARG A 543 0.88 2.92 -21.72
C ARG A 543 -0.34 2.80 -20.80
N SER A 544 -1.09 1.71 -20.88
CA SER A 544 -2.23 1.43 -20.00
C SER A 544 -1.85 1.58 -18.51
N SER A 545 -0.70 1.03 -18.11
CA SER A 545 -0.15 1.16 -16.74
C SER A 545 0.11 2.61 -16.32
N TYR A 546 0.55 3.49 -17.25
CA TYR A 546 0.73 4.93 -16.95
C TYR A 546 -0.57 5.54 -16.44
N TYR A 547 -1.69 5.20 -17.08
CA TYR A 547 -2.99 5.73 -16.69
C TYR A 547 -3.49 5.13 -15.38
N VAL A 548 -3.16 3.87 -15.07
CA VAL A 548 -3.42 3.29 -13.74
C VAL A 548 -2.66 4.05 -12.65
N GLN A 549 -1.34 4.25 -12.82
CA GLN A 549 -0.52 5.03 -11.87
C GLN A 549 -1.09 6.43 -11.65
N ARG A 550 -1.37 7.14 -12.75
CA ARG A 550 -1.95 8.48 -12.73
C ARG A 550 -3.32 8.52 -12.06
N MET A 551 -4.19 7.55 -12.34
CA MET A 551 -5.51 7.47 -11.73
C MET A 551 -5.44 7.24 -10.21
N TYR A 552 -4.49 6.42 -9.73
CA TYR A 552 -4.25 6.26 -8.30
C TYR A 552 -3.72 7.54 -7.65
N ALA A 553 -2.67 8.15 -8.23
CA ALA A 553 -2.04 9.36 -7.71
C ALA A 553 -3.03 10.54 -7.62
N LEU A 554 -3.84 10.77 -8.66
CA LEU A 554 -4.82 11.87 -8.70
C LEU A 554 -6.09 11.60 -7.88
N ASN A 555 -6.33 10.35 -7.45
CA ASN A 555 -7.50 9.96 -6.67
C ASN A 555 -7.10 9.25 -5.36
N ARG A 556 -6.05 9.76 -4.72
CA ARG A 556 -5.59 9.30 -3.41
C ARG A 556 -6.51 9.83 -2.30
N PRO A 557 -7.07 8.98 -1.44
CA PRO A 557 -7.84 9.43 -0.28
C PRO A 557 -6.90 9.99 0.82
N SER A 558 -7.45 10.68 1.82
CA SER A 558 -6.71 11.01 3.05
C SER A 558 -6.43 9.75 3.86
N TYR A 559 -7.43 8.87 3.97
CA TYR A 559 -7.32 7.59 4.67
C TYR A 559 -8.25 6.54 4.02
N ASN A 560 -7.93 5.27 4.20
CA ASN A 560 -8.75 4.16 3.71
C ASN A 560 -10.01 3.94 4.55
N LEU A 561 -11.05 3.41 3.94
CA LEU A 561 -12.25 2.93 4.64
C LEU A 561 -12.27 1.41 4.63
N ALA A 562 -12.85 0.80 5.67
CA ALA A 562 -13.08 -0.63 5.65
C ALA A 562 -14.01 -0.98 4.47
N THR A 563 -13.48 -1.77 3.54
CA THR A 563 -14.12 -2.13 2.28
C THR A 563 -14.16 -3.64 2.18
N GLU A 564 -15.34 -4.19 1.95
CA GLU A 564 -15.55 -5.61 1.76
C GLU A 564 -16.23 -5.85 0.40
N LEU A 565 -15.63 -6.70 -0.42
CA LEU A 565 -16.20 -7.15 -1.67
C LEU A 565 -16.76 -8.56 -1.45
N ARG A 566 -18.07 -8.72 -1.58
CA ARG A 566 -18.80 -9.98 -1.40
C ARG A 566 -19.32 -10.45 -2.74
N PHE A 567 -19.04 -11.70 -3.09
CA PHE A 567 -19.66 -12.38 -4.23
C PHE A 567 -19.60 -13.90 -3.98
N PRO A 568 -20.43 -14.70 -4.67
CA PRO A 568 -20.43 -16.14 -4.50
C PRO A 568 -19.02 -16.72 -4.75
N ALA A 569 -18.49 -17.43 -3.77
CA ALA A 569 -17.19 -18.07 -3.90
C ALA A 569 -17.22 -19.08 -5.06
N LYS A 570 -16.32 -18.90 -6.03
CA LYS A 570 -16.08 -19.90 -7.07
C LYS A 570 -15.01 -20.86 -6.54
N GLN A 571 -15.38 -22.14 -6.39
CA GLN A 571 -14.39 -23.18 -6.07
C GLN A 571 -13.39 -23.30 -7.21
N VAL A 572 -12.10 -23.23 -6.89
CA VAL A 572 -11.02 -23.57 -7.83
C VAL A 572 -10.75 -25.06 -7.68
N ARG A 573 -10.90 -25.81 -8.76
CA ARG A 573 -10.50 -27.22 -8.82
C ARG A 573 -9.33 -27.36 -9.76
N VAL A 574 -8.29 -28.04 -9.30
CA VAL A 574 -7.13 -28.40 -10.09
C VAL A 574 -7.15 -29.93 -10.19
N GLU A 575 -7.11 -30.46 -11.40
CA GLU A 575 -7.08 -31.89 -11.67
C GLU A 575 -6.07 -32.16 -12.79
N GLY A 576 -5.28 -33.21 -12.63
CA GLY A 576 -4.33 -33.65 -13.65
C GLY A 576 -3.24 -34.55 -13.08
N LYS A 577 -2.20 -34.75 -13.87
CA LYS A 577 -1.09 -35.65 -13.52
C LYS A 577 -0.18 -35.03 -12.48
N ILE A 578 0.48 -35.90 -11.72
CA ILE A 578 1.62 -35.54 -10.89
C ILE A 578 2.91 -35.75 -11.67
N GLY A 579 3.97 -35.06 -11.26
CA GLY A 579 5.30 -35.25 -11.82
C GLY A 579 6.40 -34.90 -10.85
N VAL A 580 7.63 -35.24 -11.23
CA VAL A 580 8.85 -34.82 -10.54
C VAL A 580 9.85 -34.30 -11.57
N GLY A 581 10.73 -33.40 -11.16
CA GLY A 581 11.73 -32.84 -12.05
C GLY A 581 12.83 -32.07 -11.34
N THR A 582 13.71 -31.45 -12.11
CA THR A 582 14.83 -30.64 -11.63
C THR A 582 15.07 -29.46 -12.56
N TYR A 583 15.80 -28.45 -12.08
CA TYR A 583 16.28 -27.32 -12.88
C TYR A 583 17.77 -27.13 -12.62
N ASN A 584 18.63 -27.33 -13.62
CA ASN A 584 20.10 -27.30 -13.46
C ASN A 584 20.60 -28.14 -12.25
N THR A 585 19.95 -29.27 -12.01
CA THR A 585 20.15 -30.15 -10.85
C THR A 585 19.91 -31.60 -11.20
N GLN A 586 20.63 -32.49 -10.50
CA GLN A 586 20.44 -33.93 -10.52
C GLN A 586 19.80 -34.37 -9.21
N ALA A 587 18.79 -35.23 -9.27
CA ALA A 587 18.05 -35.64 -8.08
C ALA A 587 17.48 -37.06 -8.18
N GLU A 588 17.17 -37.62 -7.01
CA GLU A 588 16.47 -38.89 -6.86
C GLU A 588 15.17 -38.68 -6.10
N TYR A 589 14.14 -39.41 -6.52
CA TYR A 589 12.80 -39.41 -5.93
C TYR A 589 12.38 -40.83 -5.54
N LYS A 590 11.82 -41.01 -4.35
CA LYS A 590 11.27 -42.29 -3.90
C LYS A 590 10.19 -42.10 -2.84
N ASP A 591 9.59 -43.21 -2.42
CA ASP A 591 8.55 -43.25 -1.38
C ASP A 591 7.37 -42.31 -1.73
N ILE A 592 7.01 -42.20 -3.02
CA ILE A 592 5.96 -41.29 -3.48
C ILE A 592 4.59 -41.91 -3.18
N VAL A 593 3.80 -41.22 -2.36
CA VAL A 593 2.44 -41.63 -2.00
C VAL A 593 1.48 -40.48 -2.22
N VAL A 594 0.36 -40.76 -2.89
CA VAL A 594 -0.75 -39.80 -3.05
C VAL A 594 -1.95 -40.28 -2.25
N THR A 595 -2.38 -39.47 -1.29
CA THR A 595 -3.61 -39.68 -0.52
C THR A 595 -4.72 -38.80 -1.10
N ARG A 596 -5.78 -39.40 -1.64
CA ARG A 596 -6.93 -38.67 -2.21
C ARG A 596 -7.80 -38.05 -1.12
N ALA A 597 -8.68 -37.12 -1.51
CA ALA A 597 -9.65 -36.49 -0.60
C ALA A 597 -10.57 -37.48 0.16
N ASP A 598 -10.83 -38.65 -0.40
CA ASP A 598 -11.61 -39.73 0.25
C ASP A 598 -10.79 -40.58 1.24
N GLY A 599 -9.49 -40.28 1.41
CA GLY A 599 -8.56 -41.02 2.26
C GLY A 599 -7.89 -42.23 1.60
N SER A 600 -8.23 -42.56 0.35
CA SER A 600 -7.57 -43.66 -0.38
C SER A 600 -6.11 -43.31 -0.71
N ARG A 601 -5.21 -44.27 -0.52
CA ARG A 601 -3.76 -44.11 -0.77
C ARG A 601 -3.37 -44.80 -2.07
N VAL A 602 -2.54 -44.13 -2.86
CA VAL A 602 -1.91 -44.66 -4.09
C VAL A 602 -0.40 -44.60 -3.88
N GLU A 603 0.24 -45.77 -3.86
CA GLU A 603 1.70 -45.83 -3.93
C GLU A 603 2.12 -45.68 -5.40
N VAL A 604 2.94 -44.67 -5.66
CA VAL A 604 3.44 -44.34 -7.00
C VAL A 604 4.77 -45.03 -7.16
N ASP A 605 4.77 -46.13 -7.91
CA ASP A 605 5.98 -46.88 -8.21
C ASP A 605 6.89 -46.11 -9.19
N CYS A 606 8.13 -46.59 -9.35
CA CYS A 606 9.06 -46.05 -10.33
C CYS A 606 8.75 -46.52 -11.77
N GLN A 607 7.58 -47.11 -12.03
CA GLN A 607 7.13 -47.56 -13.34
C GLN A 607 6.08 -46.57 -13.89
N ASN A 608 5.76 -46.67 -15.19
CA ASN A 608 4.73 -45.84 -15.83
C ASN A 608 5.00 -44.32 -15.81
N TRP A 609 6.27 -43.91 -15.76
CA TRP A 609 6.68 -42.51 -15.92
C TRP A 609 6.94 -42.20 -17.40
N LYS A 610 6.50 -41.02 -17.85
CA LYS A 610 6.80 -40.49 -19.19
C LYS A 610 7.70 -39.27 -19.06
N PRO A 611 9.01 -39.40 -19.34
CA PRO A 611 9.91 -38.27 -19.45
C PRO A 611 9.42 -37.29 -20.51
N VAL A 612 9.33 -36.01 -20.15
CA VAL A 612 9.12 -34.92 -21.10
C VAL A 612 10.48 -34.35 -21.53
N SER A 613 11.41 -34.26 -20.58
CA SER A 613 12.80 -33.84 -20.80
C SER A 613 13.73 -34.51 -19.79
N GLY A 614 14.98 -34.74 -20.19
CA GLY A 614 16.06 -35.20 -19.31
C GLY A 614 16.33 -36.69 -19.33
N ASP A 615 17.38 -37.07 -18.61
CA ASP A 615 17.83 -38.46 -18.52
C ASP A 615 17.30 -39.10 -17.24
N TRP A 616 16.30 -39.97 -17.41
CA TRP A 616 15.58 -40.62 -16.32
C TRP A 616 15.85 -42.12 -16.28
N SER A 617 16.13 -42.66 -15.09
CA SER A 617 16.34 -44.09 -14.88
C SER A 617 15.91 -44.52 -13.48
N VAL A 618 15.72 -45.82 -13.25
CA VAL A 618 15.46 -46.37 -11.92
C VAL A 618 16.76 -46.97 -11.39
N LYS A 619 17.21 -46.53 -10.20
CA LYS A 619 18.40 -47.05 -9.52
C LYS A 619 18.11 -47.21 -8.02
N ASP A 620 18.44 -48.35 -7.45
CA ASP A 620 18.28 -48.65 -6.01
C ASP A 620 16.89 -48.31 -5.43
N GLY A 621 15.83 -48.54 -6.23
CA GLY A 621 14.45 -48.26 -5.83
C GLY A 621 14.04 -46.78 -5.87
N ALA A 622 14.88 -45.90 -6.41
CA ALA A 622 14.58 -44.49 -6.65
C ALA A 622 14.48 -44.17 -8.15
N TYR A 623 13.63 -43.20 -8.49
CA TYR A 623 13.54 -42.62 -9.81
C TYR A 623 14.53 -41.46 -9.92
N VAL A 624 15.53 -41.61 -10.78
CA VAL A 624 16.74 -40.79 -10.82
C VAL A 624 16.74 -39.96 -12.09
N GLN A 625 16.89 -38.66 -11.91
CA GLN A 625 17.20 -37.68 -12.95
C GLN A 625 18.71 -37.42 -12.93
N SER A 626 19.39 -37.57 -14.06
CA SER A 626 20.86 -37.42 -14.16
C SER A 626 21.34 -36.32 -15.11
N ALA A 627 20.44 -35.69 -15.88
CA ALA A 627 20.83 -34.62 -16.78
C ALA A 627 21.05 -33.30 -16.01
N ASP A 628 22.09 -32.55 -16.34
CA ASP A 628 22.25 -31.17 -15.86
C ASP A 628 21.69 -30.22 -16.93
N GLY A 629 20.54 -29.61 -16.67
CA GLY A 629 19.89 -28.72 -17.64
C GLY A 629 18.60 -28.09 -17.13
N PRO A 630 18.07 -27.08 -17.85
CA PRO A 630 16.87 -26.36 -17.45
C PRO A 630 15.63 -27.25 -17.59
N MET A 631 14.71 -27.18 -16.62
CA MET A 631 13.39 -27.83 -16.65
C MET A 631 13.39 -29.28 -17.17
N GLN A 632 13.98 -30.18 -16.39
CA GLN A 632 14.02 -31.62 -16.69
C GLN A 632 12.92 -32.30 -15.88
N TRP A 633 11.89 -32.84 -16.52
CA TRP A 633 10.75 -33.38 -15.79
C TRP A 633 10.10 -34.60 -16.44
N SER A 634 9.37 -35.34 -15.62
CA SER A 634 8.67 -36.55 -15.99
C SER A 634 7.32 -36.59 -15.30
N ALA A 635 6.30 -36.99 -16.06
CA ALA A 635 4.92 -37.09 -15.57
C ALA A 635 4.54 -38.55 -15.35
N TRP A 636 3.95 -38.87 -14.20
CA TRP A 636 3.45 -40.21 -13.92
C TRP A 636 2.14 -40.46 -14.70
N GLN A 637 2.03 -41.62 -15.36
CA GLN A 637 0.93 -41.91 -16.28
C GLN A 637 -0.19 -42.77 -15.67
N GLY A 638 -0.15 -43.04 -14.36
CA GLY A 638 -1.09 -43.98 -13.73
C GLY A 638 -2.51 -43.44 -13.54
N ALA A 639 -2.66 -42.21 -13.05
CA ALA A 639 -3.96 -41.58 -12.83
C ALA A 639 -3.85 -40.04 -12.75
N ASP A 640 -4.97 -39.37 -12.95
CA ASP A 640 -5.13 -37.95 -12.64
C ASP A 640 -5.63 -37.78 -11.20
N PHE A 641 -5.27 -36.66 -10.57
CA PHE A 641 -5.60 -36.36 -9.18
C PHE A 641 -6.22 -34.97 -9.06
N GLY A 642 -7.39 -34.90 -8.41
CA GLY A 642 -7.92 -33.67 -7.83
C GLY A 642 -7.36 -33.44 -6.41
N ASP A 643 -8.16 -32.92 -5.49
CA ASP A 643 -7.78 -32.70 -4.08
C ASP A 643 -7.08 -33.93 -3.48
N CYS A 644 -5.84 -33.74 -3.02
CA CYS A 644 -4.99 -34.81 -2.55
C CYS A 644 -3.84 -34.31 -1.66
N THR A 645 -3.13 -35.23 -1.03
CA THR A 645 -1.83 -35.00 -0.38
C THR A 645 -0.78 -35.87 -1.06
N ILE A 646 0.27 -35.25 -1.58
CA ILE A 646 1.44 -35.93 -2.14
C ILE A 646 2.54 -35.91 -1.08
N GLU A 647 3.06 -37.07 -0.73
CA GLU A 647 4.20 -37.27 0.17
C GLU A 647 5.31 -37.97 -0.62
N LEU A 648 6.53 -37.46 -0.57
CA LEU A 648 7.68 -38.07 -1.25
C LEU A 648 9.00 -37.73 -0.58
N LYS A 649 10.02 -38.54 -0.87
CA LYS A 649 11.41 -38.24 -0.52
C LYS A 649 12.20 -37.81 -1.74
N ALA A 650 12.98 -36.75 -1.59
CA ALA A 650 13.88 -36.25 -2.62
C ALA A 650 15.30 -36.10 -2.09
N ARG A 651 16.30 -36.40 -2.94
CA ARG A 651 17.72 -36.20 -2.62
C ARG A 651 18.44 -35.56 -3.79
N LYS A 652 19.13 -34.45 -3.53
CA LYS A 652 19.96 -33.76 -4.52
C LYS A 652 21.28 -34.53 -4.68
N LEU A 653 21.65 -34.85 -5.93
CA LEU A 653 22.92 -35.51 -6.27
C LEU A 653 24.01 -34.50 -6.69
N GLY A 654 23.62 -33.40 -7.32
CA GLY A 654 24.52 -32.38 -7.84
C GLY A 654 23.77 -31.23 -8.50
N GLY A 655 24.48 -30.18 -8.93
CA GLY A 655 23.91 -29.01 -9.63
C GLY A 655 23.57 -27.81 -8.72
N LYS A 656 22.99 -26.78 -9.32
CA LYS A 656 22.87 -25.43 -8.74
C LYS A 656 21.57 -25.17 -7.98
N GLU A 657 20.50 -25.93 -8.21
CA GLU A 657 19.18 -25.74 -7.58
C GLU A 657 18.73 -27.00 -6.80
N GLY A 658 17.43 -27.15 -6.53
CA GLY A 658 16.87 -28.30 -5.82
C GLY A 658 15.84 -29.11 -6.63
N PHE A 659 14.64 -29.25 -6.10
CA PHE A 659 13.62 -30.20 -6.55
C PHE A 659 12.42 -29.50 -7.19
N LEU A 660 11.81 -30.15 -8.19
CA LEU A 660 10.53 -29.74 -8.76
C LEU A 660 9.48 -30.84 -8.54
N ILE A 661 8.31 -30.45 -8.04
CA ILE A 661 7.16 -31.35 -7.84
C ILE A 661 5.99 -30.78 -8.64
N PHE A 662 5.51 -31.53 -9.61
CA PHE A 662 4.46 -31.11 -10.53
C PHE A 662 3.12 -31.66 -10.08
N TYR A 663 2.07 -30.85 -10.25
CA TYR A 663 0.72 -31.21 -9.88
C TYR A 663 -0.31 -30.58 -10.82
N GLY A 664 -1.42 -31.30 -11.06
CA GLY A 664 -2.48 -30.83 -11.94
C GLY A 664 -2.03 -30.68 -13.39
N MET A 665 -1.05 -31.49 -13.82
CA MET A 665 -0.46 -31.39 -15.14
C MET A 665 -1.39 -31.92 -16.21
N ASN A 666 -1.68 -31.10 -17.21
CA ASN A 666 -2.32 -31.47 -18.45
C ASN A 666 -1.44 -30.97 -19.61
N GLU A 667 -0.80 -31.91 -20.30
CA GLU A 667 0.30 -31.62 -21.23
C GLU A 667 1.36 -30.75 -20.54
N ASP A 668 1.68 -29.57 -21.09
CA ASP A 668 2.69 -28.66 -20.55
C ASP A 668 2.09 -27.54 -19.69
N ASN A 669 0.87 -27.73 -19.16
CA ASN A 669 0.16 -26.77 -18.32
C ASN A 669 -0.16 -27.37 -16.95
N GLY A 670 0.04 -26.61 -15.87
CA GLY A 670 -0.26 -27.06 -14.51
C GLY A 670 0.45 -26.22 -13.46
N TYR A 671 0.88 -26.85 -12.36
CA TYR A 671 1.58 -26.21 -11.27
C TYR A 671 2.86 -26.96 -10.92
N VAL A 672 3.88 -26.22 -10.54
CA VAL A 672 5.15 -26.77 -10.07
C VAL A 672 5.54 -26.13 -8.75
N LEU A 673 5.79 -26.96 -7.74
CA LEU A 673 6.43 -26.54 -6.51
C LEU A 673 7.94 -26.60 -6.73
N ASN A 674 8.58 -25.44 -6.69
CA ASN A 674 10.03 -25.30 -6.82
C ASN A 674 10.66 -25.18 -5.43
N LEU A 675 11.55 -26.12 -5.08
CA LEU A 675 12.23 -26.17 -3.77
C LEU A 675 13.73 -26.03 -3.98
N GLY A 676 14.33 -24.97 -3.46
CA GLY A 676 15.75 -24.68 -3.72
C GLY A 676 15.99 -24.10 -5.12
N GLY A 677 15.04 -23.32 -5.64
CA GLY A 677 15.18 -22.54 -6.86
C GLY A 677 16.04 -21.27 -6.67
N TRP A 678 16.26 -20.53 -7.75
CA TRP A 678 17.03 -19.27 -7.77
C TRP A 678 18.43 -19.43 -7.14
N ASN A 679 19.23 -20.36 -7.69
CA ASN A 679 20.53 -20.75 -7.12
C ASN A 679 20.43 -21.27 -5.67
N ASN A 680 19.42 -22.10 -5.38
CA ASN A 680 19.27 -22.77 -4.09
C ASN A 680 19.02 -21.82 -2.91
N ALA A 681 18.36 -20.70 -3.19
CA ALA A 681 18.09 -19.66 -2.20
C ALA A 681 16.60 -19.62 -1.78
N GLY A 682 15.68 -20.15 -2.58
CA GLY A 682 14.25 -19.98 -2.34
C GLY A 682 13.37 -21.16 -2.74
N SER A 683 12.11 -21.07 -2.34
CA SER A 683 11.02 -21.94 -2.78
C SER A 683 9.77 -21.13 -3.08
N ALA A 684 9.00 -21.57 -4.06
CA ALA A 684 7.70 -20.97 -4.36
C ALA A 684 6.80 -21.97 -5.11
N LEU A 685 5.49 -21.71 -5.07
CA LEU A 685 4.56 -22.29 -6.03
C LEU A 685 4.60 -21.49 -7.34
N GLU A 686 4.78 -22.20 -8.44
CA GLU A 686 4.81 -21.65 -9.79
C GLU A 686 3.68 -22.24 -10.63
N ARG A 687 3.23 -21.49 -11.64
CA ARG A 687 2.29 -21.93 -12.66
C ARG A 687 3.04 -22.23 -13.94
N MET A 688 2.79 -23.41 -14.49
CA MET A 688 3.35 -23.86 -15.77
C MET A 688 2.36 -23.57 -16.89
N ARG A 689 2.82 -22.89 -17.95
CA ARG A 689 2.08 -22.64 -19.19
C ARG A 689 2.99 -22.88 -20.38
N GLU A 690 2.58 -23.76 -21.29
CA GLU A 690 3.32 -24.07 -22.52
C GLU A 690 4.82 -24.34 -22.25
N GLY A 691 5.11 -25.05 -21.15
CA GLY A 691 6.48 -25.41 -20.77
C GLY A 691 7.24 -24.36 -19.94
N ASN A 692 6.70 -23.15 -19.76
CA ASN A 692 7.32 -22.09 -18.96
C ASN A 692 6.69 -22.00 -17.57
N ALA A 693 7.51 -21.92 -16.53
CA ALA A 693 7.05 -21.78 -15.15
C ALA A 693 7.23 -20.35 -14.65
N SER A 694 6.24 -19.82 -13.93
CA SER A 694 6.26 -18.48 -13.34
C SER A 694 5.72 -18.50 -11.92
N ALA A 695 6.41 -17.84 -10.99
CA ALA A 695 5.98 -17.78 -9.59
C ALA A 695 4.62 -17.08 -9.47
N ILE A 696 3.69 -17.73 -8.77
CA ILE A 696 2.36 -17.17 -8.46
C ILE A 696 2.21 -16.83 -6.97
N ALA A 697 3.19 -17.23 -6.15
CA ALA A 697 3.29 -16.93 -4.74
C ALA A 697 4.63 -16.25 -4.44
N ALA A 698 4.71 -15.60 -3.28
CA ALA A 698 5.97 -15.02 -2.80
C ALA A 698 7.05 -16.11 -2.64
N THR A 699 8.26 -15.82 -3.10
CA THR A 699 9.42 -16.71 -2.91
C THR A 699 9.89 -16.65 -1.45
N LEU A 700 9.91 -17.80 -0.77
CA LEU A 700 10.37 -17.91 0.61
C LEU A 700 11.75 -18.58 0.69
N PRO A 701 12.65 -18.14 1.59
CA PRO A 701 13.98 -18.72 1.73
C PRO A 701 13.95 -20.23 2.01
N LEU A 702 14.65 -21.01 1.17
CA LEU A 702 14.84 -22.45 1.35
C LEU A 702 16.09 -22.92 0.60
N THR A 703 16.96 -23.66 1.29
CA THR A 703 18.21 -24.21 0.73
C THR A 703 18.22 -25.74 0.87
N ILE A 704 18.63 -26.40 -0.21
CA ILE A 704 18.68 -27.86 -0.35
C ILE A 704 20.14 -28.34 -0.38
N GLU A 705 20.50 -29.24 0.53
CA GLU A 705 21.82 -29.82 0.70
C GLU A 705 22.02 -31.02 -0.24
N THR A 706 23.16 -31.07 -0.92
CA THR A 706 23.55 -32.23 -1.73
C THR A 706 23.81 -33.45 -0.85
N GLY A 707 23.29 -34.61 -1.25
CA GLY A 707 23.49 -35.90 -0.58
C GLY A 707 22.52 -36.18 0.58
N ARG A 708 21.71 -35.20 0.99
CA ARG A 708 20.72 -35.33 2.06
C ARG A 708 19.33 -35.69 1.50
N TRP A 709 18.63 -36.60 2.18
CA TRP A 709 17.21 -36.89 1.90
C TRP A 709 16.32 -35.87 2.61
N TYR A 710 15.30 -35.39 1.89
CA TYR A 710 14.27 -34.48 2.37
C TYR A 710 12.90 -35.15 2.32
N ASP A 711 12.09 -34.93 3.35
CA ASP A 711 10.69 -35.33 3.37
C ASP A 711 9.81 -34.17 2.89
N ILE A 712 9.15 -34.35 1.75
CA ILE A 712 8.35 -33.31 1.08
C ILE A 712 6.89 -33.72 1.12
N ARG A 713 6.02 -32.80 1.54
CA ARG A 713 4.57 -32.98 1.54
C ARG A 713 3.88 -31.80 0.90
N LEU A 714 3.09 -32.05 -0.13
CA LEU A 714 2.23 -31.07 -0.80
C LEU A 714 0.76 -31.45 -0.58
N VAL A 715 0.00 -30.58 0.07
CA VAL A 715 -1.44 -30.72 0.28
C VAL A 715 -2.16 -29.80 -0.68
N VAL A 716 -3.09 -30.34 -1.47
CA VAL A 716 -3.99 -29.58 -2.33
C VAL A 716 -5.42 -29.86 -1.90
N LYS A 717 -6.12 -28.81 -1.46
CA LYS A 717 -7.50 -28.91 -1.00
C LYS A 717 -8.29 -27.67 -1.40
N GLU A 718 -9.34 -27.84 -2.20
CA GLU A 718 -10.23 -26.76 -2.66
C GLU A 718 -9.48 -25.55 -3.25
N GLY A 719 -8.39 -25.82 -3.98
CA GLY A 719 -7.54 -24.79 -4.58
C GLY A 719 -6.51 -24.18 -3.63
N GLN A 720 -6.43 -24.59 -2.37
CA GLN A 720 -5.36 -24.23 -1.44
C GLN A 720 -4.19 -25.21 -1.55
N PHE A 721 -2.98 -24.68 -1.79
CA PHE A 721 -1.72 -25.41 -1.82
C PHE A 721 -0.95 -25.16 -0.54
N SER A 722 -0.75 -26.16 0.30
CA SER A 722 0.07 -26.07 1.52
C SER A 722 1.23 -27.06 1.41
N TYR A 723 2.47 -26.57 1.44
CA TYR A 723 3.64 -27.46 1.31
C TYR A 723 4.60 -27.39 2.48
N TYR A 724 5.21 -28.54 2.75
CA TYR A 724 6.05 -28.79 3.90
C TYR A 724 7.37 -29.39 3.44
N CYS A 725 8.45 -29.00 4.10
CA CYS A 725 9.77 -29.61 3.96
C CYS A 725 10.25 -30.02 5.36
N ASP A 726 10.60 -31.30 5.53
CA ASP A 726 10.98 -31.92 6.81
C ASP A 726 9.97 -31.64 7.94
N GLY A 727 8.68 -31.73 7.61
CA GLY A 727 7.57 -31.51 8.55
C GLY A 727 7.28 -30.05 8.88
N LYS A 728 8.11 -29.09 8.45
CA LYS A 728 7.86 -27.66 8.64
C LYS A 728 7.00 -27.11 7.50
N LEU A 729 5.89 -26.45 7.83
CA LEU A 729 5.09 -25.70 6.85
C LEU A 729 5.95 -24.57 6.30
N ILE A 730 6.10 -24.52 4.98
CA ILE A 730 6.86 -23.47 4.31
C ILE A 730 5.92 -22.34 3.87
N GLN A 731 4.87 -22.67 3.12
CA GLN A 731 3.91 -21.69 2.60
C GLN A 731 2.54 -22.32 2.41
N GLU A 732 1.51 -21.48 2.50
CA GLU A 732 0.16 -21.77 2.01
C GLU A 732 -0.22 -20.75 0.94
N THR A 733 -0.69 -21.25 -0.21
CA THR A 733 -1.03 -20.44 -1.38
C THR A 733 -2.43 -20.81 -1.85
N PRO A 734 -3.45 -19.95 -1.64
CA PRO A 734 -4.76 -20.14 -2.22
C PRO A 734 -4.75 -19.74 -3.69
N LEU A 735 -5.18 -20.64 -4.58
CA LEU A 735 -5.57 -20.26 -5.92
C LEU A 735 -6.91 -19.53 -5.86
N THR A 736 -6.98 -18.38 -6.52
CA THR A 736 -8.21 -17.62 -6.63
C THR A 736 -8.56 -17.38 -8.08
N THR A 737 -9.87 -17.42 -8.38
CA THR A 737 -10.41 -16.95 -9.67
C THR A 737 -10.90 -15.51 -9.58
N THR A 738 -10.66 -14.84 -8.45
CA THR A 738 -11.02 -13.43 -8.27
C THR A 738 -10.34 -12.60 -9.35
N ARG A 739 -11.16 -11.87 -10.11
CA ARG A 739 -10.73 -10.88 -11.11
C ARG A 739 -11.39 -9.52 -10.87
N GLN A 740 -12.09 -9.40 -9.75
CA GLN A 740 -12.73 -8.17 -9.29
C GLN A 740 -12.14 -7.78 -7.96
N TYR A 741 -11.76 -6.51 -7.84
CA TYR A 741 -11.14 -5.97 -6.64
C TYR A 741 -11.77 -4.63 -6.33
N ALA A 742 -11.94 -4.31 -5.05
CA ALA A 742 -12.44 -3.02 -4.62
C ALA A 742 -11.65 -2.53 -3.40
N ILE A 743 -11.36 -1.24 -3.39
CA ILE A 743 -10.89 -0.50 -2.24
C ILE A 743 -11.61 0.84 -2.20
N SER A 744 -11.81 1.39 -1.01
CA SER A 744 -12.29 2.75 -0.86
C SER A 744 -11.53 3.52 0.20
N GLY A 745 -11.61 4.84 0.11
CA GLY A 745 -11.08 5.75 1.11
C GLY A 745 -11.83 7.06 1.11
N PHE A 746 -11.57 7.88 2.13
CA PHE A 746 -12.18 9.19 2.26
C PHE A 746 -11.15 10.29 2.02
N ASP A 747 -11.44 11.21 1.12
CA ASP A 747 -10.67 12.43 0.90
C ASP A 747 -11.30 13.57 1.71
N GLU A 748 -10.62 13.95 2.79
CA GLU A 748 -11.10 14.98 3.70
C GLU A 748 -11.10 16.38 3.09
N LYS A 749 -10.21 16.65 2.13
CA LYS A 749 -10.13 17.97 1.49
C LYS A 749 -11.36 18.24 0.63
N THR A 750 -11.84 17.19 -0.03
CA THR A 750 -12.98 17.29 -0.94
C THR A 750 -14.28 16.77 -0.32
N ASN A 751 -14.26 16.16 0.86
CA ASN A 751 -15.41 15.46 1.47
C ASN A 751 -16.01 14.41 0.51
N GLU A 752 -15.16 13.59 -0.08
CA GLU A 752 -15.56 12.56 -1.05
C GLU A 752 -15.12 11.18 -0.58
N ILE A 753 -16.04 10.21 -0.67
CA ILE A 753 -15.68 8.80 -0.68
C ILE A 753 -15.16 8.49 -2.09
N ILE A 754 -13.95 7.94 -2.16
CA ILE A 754 -13.33 7.47 -3.40
C ILE A 754 -13.47 5.95 -3.41
N VAL A 755 -14.19 5.39 -4.38
CA VAL A 755 -14.32 3.94 -4.56
C VAL A 755 -13.59 3.54 -5.83
N LYS A 756 -12.63 2.63 -5.73
CA LYS A 756 -11.81 2.14 -6.83
C LYS A 756 -12.13 0.68 -7.07
N VAL A 757 -12.51 0.32 -8.30
CA VAL A 757 -12.95 -1.03 -8.66
C VAL A 757 -12.23 -1.49 -9.92
N VAL A 758 -11.61 -2.67 -9.83
CA VAL A 758 -11.03 -3.40 -10.96
C VAL A 758 -12.04 -4.46 -11.40
N ASN A 759 -12.30 -4.56 -12.70
CA ASN A 759 -12.97 -5.68 -13.33
C ASN A 759 -12.10 -6.23 -14.47
N ALA A 760 -11.30 -7.25 -14.17
CA ALA A 760 -10.42 -7.94 -15.11
C ALA A 760 -11.10 -9.17 -15.75
N GLU A 761 -12.36 -9.00 -16.17
CA GLU A 761 -13.13 -10.03 -16.88
C GLU A 761 -13.74 -9.47 -18.16
N LYS A 762 -14.07 -10.38 -19.09
CA LYS A 762 -14.77 -10.06 -20.35
C LYS A 762 -16.24 -9.66 -20.15
N THR A 763 -16.81 -9.91 -18.98
CA THR A 763 -18.22 -9.62 -18.69
C THR A 763 -18.37 -8.38 -17.82
N PRO A 764 -19.40 -7.54 -18.04
CA PRO A 764 -19.69 -6.43 -17.15
C PRO A 764 -19.92 -6.92 -15.71
N PHE A 765 -19.38 -6.21 -14.73
CA PHE A 765 -19.55 -6.52 -13.33
C PHE A 765 -20.65 -5.65 -12.72
N ARG A 766 -21.85 -6.23 -12.54
CA ARG A 766 -22.98 -5.57 -11.87
C ARG A 766 -22.94 -5.86 -10.37
N THR A 767 -22.96 -4.79 -9.59
CA THR A 767 -22.70 -4.86 -8.15
C THR A 767 -23.51 -3.82 -7.41
N LYS A 768 -24.07 -4.22 -6.27
CA LYS A 768 -24.69 -3.31 -5.31
C LYS A 768 -23.59 -2.69 -4.43
N ILE A 769 -23.63 -1.39 -4.24
CA ILE A 769 -22.64 -0.64 -3.44
C ILE A 769 -23.38 -0.03 -2.25
N GLU A 770 -22.92 -0.35 -1.06
CA GLU A 770 -23.44 0.08 0.24
C GLU A 770 -22.36 0.93 0.92
N LEU A 771 -22.63 2.20 1.20
CA LEU A 771 -21.68 3.18 1.77
C LEU A 771 -21.81 3.34 3.30
N GLY A 772 -22.66 2.52 3.93
CA GLY A 772 -23.00 2.64 5.35
C GLY A 772 -23.89 3.85 5.65
N ASN A 773 -23.96 4.22 6.94
CA ASN A 773 -24.76 5.34 7.42
C ASN A 773 -24.08 6.69 7.15
N VAL A 774 -24.06 7.11 5.89
CA VAL A 774 -23.55 8.41 5.45
C VAL A 774 -24.54 9.10 4.51
N LYS A 775 -24.71 10.42 4.67
CA LYS A 775 -25.54 11.21 3.76
C LYS A 775 -24.77 11.51 2.48
N VAL A 776 -25.19 10.84 1.40
CA VAL A 776 -24.58 10.91 0.07
C VAL A 776 -25.27 11.96 -0.79
N MET A 777 -24.48 12.80 -1.45
CA MET A 777 -24.98 13.69 -2.48
C MET A 777 -25.14 12.92 -3.80
N PRO A 778 -26.25 13.09 -4.53
CA PRO A 778 -26.52 12.30 -5.73
C PRO A 778 -25.55 12.57 -6.88
N LYS A 779 -24.97 13.78 -6.92
CA LYS A 779 -24.03 14.21 -7.95
C LYS A 779 -22.59 13.95 -7.53
N GLY A 780 -21.83 13.34 -8.43
CA GLY A 780 -20.39 13.18 -8.37
C GLY A 780 -19.86 12.82 -9.75
N LYS A 781 -18.77 12.07 -9.79
CA LYS A 781 -18.17 11.64 -11.05
C LYS A 781 -17.64 10.22 -11.02
N VAL A 782 -17.58 9.62 -12.21
CA VAL A 782 -16.98 8.31 -12.44
C VAL A 782 -15.90 8.45 -13.51
N ILE A 783 -14.73 7.90 -13.24
CA ILE A 783 -13.56 7.89 -14.12
C ILE A 783 -13.30 6.44 -14.47
N THR A 784 -13.35 6.08 -15.74
CA THR A 784 -13.17 4.69 -16.19
C THR A 784 -12.05 4.60 -17.21
N LEU A 785 -11.08 3.74 -16.95
CA LEU A 785 -10.14 3.20 -17.94
C LEU A 785 -10.69 1.84 -18.38
N SER A 786 -10.88 1.60 -19.67
CA SER A 786 -11.38 0.33 -20.20
C SER A 786 -10.78 0.01 -21.55
N ALA A 787 -10.80 -1.26 -21.93
CA ALA A 787 -10.42 -1.73 -23.26
C ALA A 787 -11.42 -2.77 -23.78
N ASP A 788 -11.36 -3.08 -25.08
CA ASP A 788 -12.23 -4.09 -25.70
C ASP A 788 -11.66 -5.51 -25.46
N SER A 789 -10.33 -5.63 -25.42
CA SER A 789 -9.59 -6.88 -25.17
C SER A 789 -8.57 -6.72 -24.03
N PRO A 790 -8.25 -7.78 -23.26
CA PRO A 790 -7.18 -7.74 -22.26
C PRO A 790 -5.79 -7.53 -22.88
N GLU A 791 -5.61 -7.87 -24.15
CA GLU A 791 -4.37 -7.71 -24.92
C GLU A 791 -4.22 -6.34 -25.59
N ASP A 792 -5.21 -5.44 -25.45
CA ASP A 792 -5.11 -4.11 -26.05
C ASP A 792 -3.95 -3.30 -25.45
N GLU A 793 -3.27 -2.54 -26.31
CA GLU A 793 -2.16 -1.65 -25.98
C GLU A 793 -2.34 -0.29 -26.66
N ASN A 794 -1.78 0.77 -26.06
CA ASN A 794 -1.58 2.04 -26.74
C ASN A 794 -0.36 1.96 -27.66
N THR A 795 -0.45 2.60 -28.83
CA THR A 795 0.67 2.73 -29.79
C THR A 795 0.91 4.20 -30.09
N LEU A 796 2.10 4.57 -30.60
CA LEU A 796 2.38 5.97 -30.95
C LEU A 796 1.44 6.53 -32.03
N ASP A 797 0.77 5.67 -32.80
CA ASP A 797 -0.20 6.04 -33.81
C ASP A 797 -1.64 6.13 -33.26
N ASP A 798 -1.93 5.42 -32.16
CA ASP A 798 -3.17 5.53 -31.39
C ASP A 798 -2.88 5.65 -29.87
N PRO A 799 -2.33 6.80 -29.42
CA PRO A 799 -1.78 6.96 -28.08
C PRO A 799 -2.83 7.06 -26.97
N LYS A 800 -4.12 7.05 -27.35
CA LYS A 800 -5.27 7.16 -26.43
C LYS A 800 -6.31 6.07 -26.67
N LYS A 801 -5.95 4.95 -27.31
CA LYS A 801 -6.81 3.77 -27.45
C LYS A 801 -7.40 3.35 -26.11
N ILE A 802 -6.55 3.27 -25.10
CA ILE A 802 -6.87 3.05 -23.69
C ILE A 802 -6.55 4.35 -22.93
N TYR A 803 -7.59 5.07 -22.53
CA TYR A 803 -7.48 6.37 -21.85
C TYR A 803 -8.59 6.56 -20.81
N PRO A 804 -8.33 7.20 -19.65
CA PRO A 804 -9.36 7.46 -18.65
C PRO A 804 -10.45 8.40 -19.16
N VAL A 805 -11.71 7.95 -19.10
CA VAL A 805 -12.88 8.77 -19.45
C VAL A 805 -13.61 9.18 -18.18
N GLU A 806 -13.68 10.48 -17.92
CA GLU A 806 -14.45 11.06 -16.81
C GLU A 806 -15.88 11.41 -17.27
N LYS A 807 -16.89 10.97 -16.51
CA LYS A 807 -18.31 11.30 -16.73
C LYS A 807 -18.98 11.74 -15.44
N PRO A 808 -19.87 12.75 -15.48
CA PRO A 808 -20.72 13.07 -14.34
C PRO A 808 -21.68 11.90 -14.05
N TYR A 809 -21.95 11.65 -12.77
CA TYR A 809 -22.93 10.66 -12.33
C TYR A 809 -23.85 11.30 -11.29
N ASN A 810 -25.16 11.12 -11.44
CA ASN A 810 -26.19 11.84 -10.67
C ASN A 810 -27.14 10.91 -9.89
N ARG A 811 -26.74 9.65 -9.69
CA ARG A 811 -27.54 8.61 -9.02
C ARG A 811 -26.82 7.98 -7.83
N PHE A 812 -25.88 8.70 -7.21
CA PHE A 812 -25.28 8.23 -5.96
C PHE A 812 -26.31 8.29 -4.82
N SER A 813 -26.27 7.29 -3.94
CA SER A 813 -27.04 7.23 -2.69
C SER A 813 -26.25 6.39 -1.69
N SER A 814 -26.73 6.26 -0.45
CA SER A 814 -26.09 5.38 0.55
C SER A 814 -26.09 3.91 0.12
N SER A 815 -27.06 3.49 -0.69
CA SER A 815 -27.13 2.19 -1.35
C SER A 815 -27.54 2.39 -2.80
N PHE A 816 -26.78 1.86 -3.76
CA PHE A 816 -27.08 1.94 -5.19
C PHE A 816 -26.46 0.79 -5.97
N GLU A 817 -26.94 0.53 -7.18
CA GLU A 817 -26.31 -0.42 -8.10
C GLU A 817 -25.48 0.31 -9.16
N TYR A 818 -24.37 -0.32 -9.56
CA TYR A 818 -23.56 0.13 -10.68
C TYR A 818 -23.10 -1.07 -11.53
N GLN A 819 -22.91 -0.83 -12.83
CA GLN A 819 -22.38 -1.81 -13.77
C GLN A 819 -21.01 -1.34 -14.27
N PHE A 820 -19.95 -2.02 -13.83
CA PHE A 820 -18.59 -1.78 -14.28
C PHE A 820 -18.35 -2.45 -15.63
N ALA A 821 -17.64 -1.78 -16.53
CA ALA A 821 -17.34 -2.30 -17.87
C ALA A 821 -16.43 -3.54 -17.81
N PRO A 822 -16.43 -4.42 -18.82
CA PRO A 822 -15.37 -5.41 -19.02
C PRO A 822 -13.99 -4.75 -19.05
N TRP A 823 -12.95 -5.50 -18.67
CA TRP A 823 -11.55 -5.06 -18.74
C TRP A 823 -11.35 -3.61 -18.30
N SER A 824 -11.78 -3.28 -17.08
CA SER A 824 -11.83 -1.89 -16.64
C SER A 824 -11.30 -1.64 -15.24
N PHE A 825 -10.76 -0.44 -15.06
CA PHE A 825 -10.46 0.17 -13.78
C PHE A 825 -11.30 1.44 -13.63
N THR A 826 -12.17 1.46 -12.63
CA THR A 826 -13.15 2.53 -12.42
C THR A 826 -12.97 3.18 -11.06
N ILE A 827 -12.98 4.51 -11.02
CA ILE A 827 -12.95 5.31 -9.80
C ILE A 827 -14.23 6.13 -9.72
N MET A 828 -14.96 5.99 -8.62
CA MET A 828 -16.11 6.82 -8.27
C MET A 828 -15.67 7.85 -7.24
N ARG A 829 -16.01 9.13 -7.46
CA ARG A 829 -15.85 10.18 -6.46
C ARG A 829 -17.23 10.63 -6.00
N ILE A 830 -17.55 10.29 -4.76
CA ILE A 830 -18.89 10.36 -4.19
C ILE A 830 -18.88 11.41 -3.07
N LYS A 831 -19.51 12.54 -3.32
CA LYS A 831 -19.59 13.63 -2.34
C LYS A 831 -20.50 13.24 -1.18
N VAL A 832 -20.05 13.50 0.05
CA VAL A 832 -20.82 13.22 1.27
C VAL A 832 -20.88 14.44 2.19
N ASP A 833 -21.89 14.46 3.05
CA ASP A 833 -22.04 15.46 4.13
C ASP A 833 -21.30 14.98 5.39
N LYS A 834 -20.07 15.46 5.61
CA LYS A 834 -19.21 15.04 6.74
C LYS A 834 -19.85 15.34 8.11
N ALA A 835 -20.78 16.30 8.20
CA ALA A 835 -21.48 16.64 9.44
C ALA A 835 -22.45 15.55 9.94
N TYR A 836 -22.61 14.45 9.19
CA TYR A 836 -23.57 13.36 9.44
C TYR A 836 -22.94 12.07 10.01
N GLN A 837 -21.78 12.14 10.70
CA GLN A 837 -21.29 11.01 11.53
C GLN A 837 -22.13 10.93 12.81
N HIS A 838 -23.20 10.12 12.79
CA HIS A 838 -24.06 9.92 13.95
C HIS A 838 -23.60 8.72 14.79
N ALA A 839 -23.61 8.88 16.11
CA ALA A 839 -23.39 7.79 17.05
C ALA A 839 -24.64 6.88 17.04
N SER A 840 -24.53 5.58 16.82
CA SER A 840 -25.73 4.71 16.77
C SER A 840 -26.18 4.22 18.15
N ASN A 841 -27.44 3.79 18.23
CA ASN A 841 -27.95 2.94 19.30
C ASN A 841 -28.24 1.54 18.72
N PRO A 842 -27.87 0.45 19.43
CA PRO A 842 -27.24 0.45 20.75
C PRO A 842 -25.80 0.98 20.75
N VAL A 843 -25.32 1.44 21.90
CA VAL A 843 -24.01 2.11 22.04
C VAL A 843 -22.82 1.16 21.85
N PHE A 844 -23.03 -0.12 22.11
CA PHE A 844 -22.09 -1.22 21.90
C PHE A 844 -22.87 -2.54 21.77
N PRO A 845 -22.32 -3.57 21.10
CA PRO A 845 -22.99 -4.85 20.96
C PRO A 845 -23.01 -5.63 22.29
N GLY A 846 -24.12 -6.34 22.55
CA GLY A 846 -24.28 -7.24 23.68
C GLY A 846 -25.62 -7.12 24.37
N TRP A 847 -25.99 -8.16 25.13
CA TRP A 847 -27.19 -8.15 25.95
C TRP A 847 -26.89 -7.61 27.34
N TYR A 848 -27.10 -6.30 27.48
CA TYR A 848 -26.75 -5.52 28.65
C TYR A 848 -27.97 -4.72 29.11
N ALA A 849 -28.16 -4.69 30.42
CA ALA A 849 -29.28 -4.01 31.05
C ALA A 849 -28.81 -3.11 32.18
N ASP A 850 -29.76 -2.36 32.72
CA ASP A 850 -29.62 -1.60 33.96
C ASP A 850 -28.32 -0.78 34.00
N PRO A 851 -28.08 0.10 33.00
CA PRO A 851 -26.79 0.76 32.86
C PRO A 851 -26.62 1.90 33.86
N GLU A 852 -25.46 1.95 34.52
CA GLU A 852 -24.98 3.10 35.26
C GLU A 852 -23.95 3.87 34.45
N GLY A 853 -24.25 5.14 34.18
CA GLY A 853 -23.38 6.08 33.51
C GLY A 853 -22.62 6.95 34.51
N ALA A 854 -21.30 7.05 34.33
CA ALA A 854 -20.46 7.92 35.15
C ALA A 854 -19.50 8.73 34.28
N VAL A 855 -19.00 9.84 34.82
CA VAL A 855 -17.93 10.63 34.18
C VAL A 855 -16.76 10.72 35.16
N PHE A 856 -15.63 10.16 34.76
CA PHE A 856 -14.41 10.15 35.56
C PHE A 856 -13.30 10.85 34.77
N GLY A 857 -12.91 12.05 35.22
CA GLY A 857 -11.95 12.88 34.48
C GLY A 857 -12.51 13.36 33.14
N ASP A 858 -11.79 13.08 32.05
CA ASP A 858 -12.17 13.38 30.66
C ASP A 858 -12.88 12.19 29.96
N GLU A 859 -13.21 11.13 30.69
CA GLU A 859 -13.79 9.90 30.12
C GLU A 859 -15.22 9.64 30.61
N TYR A 860 -16.06 9.20 29.68
CA TYR A 860 -17.41 8.70 29.91
C TYR A 860 -17.36 7.20 30.14
N TRP A 861 -18.11 6.71 31.13
CA TRP A 861 -18.17 5.31 31.51
C TRP A 861 -19.60 4.81 31.56
N ILE A 862 -19.81 3.57 31.11
CA ILE A 862 -21.07 2.83 31.26
C ILE A 862 -20.75 1.48 31.91
N PHE A 863 -21.41 1.22 33.03
CA PHE A 863 -21.35 -0.04 33.77
C PHE A 863 -22.73 -0.71 33.65
N PRO A 864 -22.89 -1.73 32.80
CA PRO A 864 -24.16 -2.43 32.71
C PRO A 864 -24.18 -3.77 33.45
N THR A 865 -25.38 -4.20 33.80
CA THR A 865 -25.69 -5.58 34.17
C THR A 865 -25.62 -6.49 32.94
N LEU A 866 -24.98 -7.64 33.06
CA LEU A 866 -25.08 -8.69 32.04
C LEU A 866 -26.52 -9.22 32.02
N SER A 867 -27.22 -9.08 30.90
CA SER A 867 -28.60 -9.54 30.77
C SER A 867 -28.66 -10.98 30.26
N ASP A 868 -27.91 -11.27 29.20
CA ASP A 868 -27.81 -12.60 28.58
C ASP A 868 -26.46 -12.80 27.88
N TYR A 869 -26.14 -14.04 27.52
CA TYR A 869 -25.00 -14.30 26.65
C TYR A 869 -25.31 -13.86 25.21
N TYR A 870 -24.39 -13.10 24.65
CA TYR A 870 -24.46 -12.58 23.30
C TYR A 870 -23.49 -13.34 22.40
N ALA A 871 -23.96 -13.75 21.22
CA ALA A 871 -23.13 -14.22 20.13
C ALA A 871 -23.41 -13.36 18.89
N ALA A 872 -22.35 -12.94 18.19
CA ALA A 872 -22.55 -12.23 16.94
C ALA A 872 -23.20 -13.15 15.89
N PRO A 873 -23.87 -12.60 14.86
CA PRO A 873 -24.45 -13.41 13.80
C PRO A 873 -23.40 -14.35 13.17
N GLY A 874 -23.65 -15.66 13.24
CA GLY A 874 -22.74 -16.70 12.74
C GLY A 874 -21.79 -17.29 13.78
N GLU A 875 -21.79 -16.76 15.01
CA GLU A 875 -21.04 -17.34 16.13
C GLU A 875 -21.92 -18.27 16.97
N PRO A 876 -21.35 -19.33 17.57
CA PRO A 876 -22.08 -20.17 18.50
C PRO A 876 -22.39 -19.40 19.78
N THR A 877 -23.64 -19.50 20.25
CA THR A 877 -24.04 -19.00 21.57
C THR A 877 -23.25 -19.73 22.66
N PRO A 878 -22.65 -19.01 23.64
CA PRO A 878 -21.98 -19.65 24.77
C PRO A 878 -22.89 -20.65 25.49
N GLU A 879 -22.32 -21.75 25.96
CA GLU A 879 -23.08 -22.73 26.74
C GLU A 879 -23.59 -22.10 28.05
N TYR A 880 -24.90 -22.27 28.30
CA TYR A 880 -25.49 -21.86 29.56
C TYR A 880 -24.97 -22.75 30.70
N PRO A 881 -24.70 -22.18 31.88
CA PRO A 881 -24.29 -22.94 33.05
C PRO A 881 -25.38 -23.96 33.42
N THR A 882 -24.96 -25.19 33.66
CA THR A 882 -25.84 -26.30 34.08
C THR A 882 -26.09 -26.33 35.59
N LYS A 883 -25.38 -25.49 36.36
CA LYS A 883 -25.51 -25.38 37.81
C LYS A 883 -26.88 -24.82 38.17
N LYS A 884 -27.72 -25.63 38.82
CA LYS A 884 -28.98 -25.19 39.42
C LYS A 884 -28.73 -24.56 40.78
N THR A 885 -29.26 -23.36 40.99
CA THR A 885 -29.20 -22.62 42.26
C THR A 885 -30.61 -22.40 42.80
N LYS A 886 -30.72 -21.70 43.94
CA LYS A 886 -32.00 -21.28 44.53
C LYS A 886 -32.67 -20.11 43.79
N ALA A 887 -32.09 -19.63 42.71
CA ALA A 887 -32.62 -18.51 41.93
C ALA A 887 -34.07 -18.74 41.49
N PHE A 888 -34.92 -17.72 41.67
CA PHE A 888 -36.31 -17.71 41.23
C PHE A 888 -36.43 -17.98 39.72
N HIS A 889 -35.57 -17.36 38.91
CA HIS A 889 -35.35 -17.72 37.51
C HIS A 889 -33.95 -18.29 37.30
N GLN A 890 -33.86 -19.46 36.64
CA GLN A 890 -32.56 -20.11 36.39
C GLN A 890 -31.67 -19.31 35.42
N GLN A 891 -32.24 -18.38 34.64
CA GLN A 891 -31.49 -17.41 33.82
C GLN A 891 -30.50 -16.61 34.68
N TYR A 892 -30.80 -16.35 35.95
CA TYR A 892 -29.95 -15.53 36.82
C TYR A 892 -28.59 -16.14 37.10
N ASN A 893 -28.42 -17.43 36.82
CA ASN A 893 -27.13 -18.13 36.95
C ASN A 893 -26.10 -17.72 35.89
N ILE A 894 -26.48 -16.96 34.86
CA ILE A 894 -25.51 -16.37 33.92
C ILE A 894 -25.05 -14.99 34.37
N GLN A 895 -25.89 -14.28 35.13
CA GLN A 895 -25.70 -12.88 35.54
C GLN A 895 -24.76 -12.83 36.75
N THR A 896 -23.51 -13.20 36.50
CA THR A 896 -22.49 -13.54 37.52
C THR A 896 -21.24 -12.69 37.42
N TYR A 897 -21.17 -11.81 36.41
CA TYR A 897 -20.13 -10.81 36.25
C TYR A 897 -20.68 -9.54 35.61
N MET A 898 -19.93 -8.45 35.76
CA MET A 898 -20.19 -7.18 35.09
C MET A 898 -19.00 -6.80 34.22
N ASP A 899 -19.29 -6.23 33.06
CA ASP A 899 -18.32 -5.55 32.20
C ASP A 899 -18.43 -4.04 32.42
N ALA A 900 -17.47 -3.26 31.92
CA ALA A 900 -17.57 -1.81 31.83
C ALA A 900 -17.19 -1.33 30.43
N PHE A 901 -17.60 -0.13 30.07
CA PHE A 901 -17.32 0.48 28.77
C PHE A 901 -16.88 1.93 28.96
N SER A 902 -15.76 2.34 28.35
CA SER A 902 -15.29 3.72 28.41
C SER A 902 -15.19 4.39 27.04
N SER A 903 -15.41 5.71 26.99
CA SER A 903 -15.37 6.51 25.77
C SER A 903 -14.84 7.93 26.05
N LYS A 904 -14.17 8.53 25.08
CA LYS A 904 -13.77 9.95 25.10
C LYS A 904 -14.72 10.86 24.33
N ASP A 905 -15.54 10.29 23.45
CA ASP A 905 -16.32 11.03 22.45
C ASP A 905 -17.80 10.62 22.39
N LEU A 906 -18.25 9.70 23.24
CA LEU A 906 -19.61 9.11 23.27
C LEU A 906 -19.99 8.31 22.01
N ILE A 907 -19.04 8.11 21.10
CA ILE A 907 -19.17 7.41 19.82
C ILE A 907 -18.42 6.07 19.90
N ASN A 908 -17.14 6.12 20.24
CA ASN A 908 -16.24 4.97 20.30
C ASN A 908 -16.13 4.47 21.73
N TRP A 909 -16.54 3.21 21.97
CA TRP A 909 -16.58 2.60 23.30
C TRP A 909 -15.58 1.44 23.41
N LYS A 910 -14.72 1.49 24.43
CA LYS A 910 -13.77 0.43 24.80
C LYS A 910 -14.38 -0.46 25.88
N LYS A 911 -14.51 -1.77 25.61
CA LYS A 911 -14.96 -2.77 26.58
C LYS A 911 -13.85 -3.13 27.57
N HIS A 912 -14.21 -3.25 28.85
CA HIS A 912 -13.42 -3.75 29.97
C HIS A 912 -14.14 -4.97 30.54
N PRO A 913 -13.66 -6.19 30.24
CA PRO A 913 -14.40 -7.39 30.59
C PRO A 913 -14.24 -7.77 32.07
N ARG A 914 -15.30 -8.32 32.67
CA ARG A 914 -15.31 -8.97 34.00
C ARG A 914 -14.66 -8.12 35.10
N ILE A 915 -15.07 -6.86 35.19
CA ILE A 915 -14.56 -5.92 36.19
C ILE A 915 -14.96 -6.31 37.62
N LEU A 916 -16.07 -7.03 37.78
CA LEU A 916 -16.57 -7.61 39.01
C LEU A 916 -17.22 -8.97 38.68
N SER A 917 -17.05 -9.97 39.54
CA SER A 917 -17.66 -11.29 39.35
C SER A 917 -17.94 -12.01 40.67
N VAL A 918 -18.72 -13.09 40.59
CA VAL A 918 -18.92 -14.10 41.67
C VAL A 918 -17.60 -14.53 42.32
N ASP A 919 -16.52 -14.64 41.54
CA ASP A 919 -15.20 -15.06 42.02
C ASP A 919 -14.56 -14.02 42.97
N ASN A 920 -15.12 -12.81 43.04
CA ASN A 920 -14.61 -11.69 43.82
C ASN A 920 -15.46 -11.34 45.04
N ILE A 921 -16.64 -11.97 45.19
CA ILE A 921 -17.60 -11.73 46.28
C ILE A 921 -17.99 -13.07 46.90
N SER A 922 -17.52 -13.35 48.12
CA SER A 922 -17.61 -14.69 48.74
C SER A 922 -19.03 -15.17 49.04
N TRP A 923 -19.99 -14.25 49.16
CA TRP A 923 -21.38 -14.53 49.49
C TRP A 923 -22.33 -14.46 48.28
N LEU A 924 -21.83 -14.06 47.10
CA LEU A 924 -22.62 -13.95 45.88
C LEU A 924 -22.61 -15.27 45.12
N GLU A 925 -23.79 -15.78 44.77
CA GLU A 925 -23.94 -17.00 43.98
C GLU A 925 -24.54 -16.75 42.58
N TYR A 926 -25.46 -15.80 42.43
CA TYR A 926 -26.14 -15.44 41.18
C TYR A 926 -26.75 -14.03 41.26
N ALA A 927 -27.39 -13.55 40.17
CA ALA A 927 -28.14 -12.29 40.15
C ALA A 927 -27.32 -11.05 40.55
N LEU A 928 -26.12 -10.88 39.97
CA LEU A 928 -25.31 -9.66 40.13
C LEU A 928 -25.88 -8.53 39.26
N TRP A 929 -26.57 -7.57 39.85
CA TRP A 929 -27.42 -6.59 39.15
C TRP A 929 -27.21 -5.14 39.54
N ALA A 930 -27.70 -4.26 38.67
CA ALA A 930 -27.91 -2.83 38.85
C ALA A 930 -26.73 -2.14 39.53
N PRO A 931 -25.67 -1.80 38.79
CA PRO A 931 -24.51 -1.16 39.37
C PRO A 931 -24.80 0.28 39.80
N SER A 932 -24.09 0.77 40.81
CA SER A 932 -23.89 2.21 41.02
C SER A 932 -22.46 2.48 41.43
N VAL A 933 -21.79 3.42 40.77
CA VAL A 933 -20.34 3.60 40.87
C VAL A 933 -19.98 5.01 41.28
N VAL A 934 -19.22 5.14 42.37
CA VAL A 934 -18.81 6.44 42.93
C VAL A 934 -17.29 6.49 43.10
N HIS A 935 -16.68 7.59 42.65
CA HIS A 935 -15.29 7.90 42.96
C HIS A 935 -15.20 8.76 44.24
N ALA A 936 -14.65 8.19 45.31
CA ALA A 936 -14.48 8.83 46.60
C ALA A 936 -13.20 8.33 47.26
N ASN A 937 -12.60 9.11 48.18
CA ASN A 937 -11.44 8.65 48.97
C ASN A 937 -10.26 8.11 48.12
N GLY A 938 -10.10 8.59 46.89
CA GLY A 938 -9.08 8.14 45.93
C GLY A 938 -9.31 6.73 45.36
N LYS A 939 -10.52 6.17 45.51
CA LYS A 939 -10.91 4.82 45.07
C LYS A 939 -12.28 4.83 44.41
N TYR A 940 -12.58 3.74 43.72
CA TYR A 940 -13.86 3.52 43.05
C TYR A 940 -14.66 2.50 43.86
N TYR A 941 -15.87 2.90 44.27
CA TYR A 941 -16.81 2.10 45.02
C TYR A 941 -17.93 1.67 44.10
N PHE A 942 -18.19 0.36 44.05
CA PHE A 942 -19.13 -0.27 43.17
C PHE A 942 -20.19 -0.98 44.00
N PHE A 943 -21.38 -0.42 44.01
CA PHE A 943 -22.55 -0.99 44.65
C PHE A 943 -23.29 -1.89 43.67
N PHE A 944 -23.84 -3.00 44.15
CA PHE A 944 -24.56 -3.96 43.32
C PHE A 944 -25.64 -4.69 44.14
N GLY A 945 -26.72 -5.13 43.48
CA GLY A 945 -27.67 -6.10 44.01
C GLY A 945 -27.18 -7.53 43.77
N ALA A 946 -27.51 -8.46 44.67
CA ALA A 946 -27.05 -9.85 44.59
C ALA A 946 -28.04 -10.87 45.20
N ASN A 947 -28.07 -12.06 44.60
CA ASN A 947 -28.84 -13.25 45.00
C ASN A 947 -30.38 -13.13 45.00
N ASP A 948 -30.95 -12.00 44.57
CA ASP A 948 -32.41 -11.80 44.40
C ASP A 948 -33.28 -12.31 45.57
N ILE A 949 -33.07 -11.80 46.78
CA ILE A 949 -33.80 -12.28 47.96
C ILE A 949 -35.30 -11.99 47.84
N GLN A 950 -36.13 -13.00 48.09
CA GLN A 950 -37.59 -12.93 48.05
C GLN A 950 -38.22 -12.75 49.45
N ASN A 951 -37.43 -12.95 50.51
CA ASN A 951 -37.82 -12.76 51.91
C ASN A 951 -36.56 -12.66 52.81
N ASP A 952 -36.71 -12.15 54.03
CA ASP A 952 -35.60 -12.00 55.00
C ASP A 952 -34.94 -13.33 55.47
N GLY A 953 -35.47 -14.49 55.09
CA GLY A 953 -34.88 -15.80 55.34
C GLY A 953 -33.80 -16.20 54.32
N GLU A 954 -33.66 -15.45 53.23
CA GLU A 954 -32.70 -15.69 52.16
C GLU A 954 -31.48 -14.78 52.31
N TYR A 955 -30.30 -15.27 51.91
CA TYR A 955 -29.05 -14.56 52.10
C TYR A 955 -28.62 -13.84 50.81
N GLY A 956 -28.65 -12.51 50.85
CA GLY A 956 -28.35 -11.64 49.70
C GLY A 956 -28.72 -10.19 49.99
N GLY A 957 -28.79 -9.36 48.95
CA GLY A 957 -29.12 -7.94 49.06
C GLY A 957 -28.07 -7.04 48.40
N ILE A 958 -27.89 -5.84 48.93
CA ILE A 958 -26.99 -4.82 48.35
C ILE A 958 -25.58 -5.00 48.89
N GLY A 959 -24.61 -5.15 47.99
CA GLY A 959 -23.18 -5.21 48.31
C GLY A 959 -22.42 -3.93 47.93
N VAL A 960 -21.17 -3.83 48.39
CA VAL A 960 -20.19 -2.83 47.96
C VAL A 960 -18.83 -3.48 47.72
N ALA A 961 -18.23 -3.20 46.58
CA ALA A 961 -16.89 -3.63 46.20
C ALA A 961 -16.01 -2.43 45.86
N VAL A 962 -14.69 -2.56 46.01
CA VAL A 962 -13.75 -1.43 45.85
C VAL A 962 -12.63 -1.76 44.87
N ALA A 963 -12.25 -0.77 44.06
CA ALA A 963 -11.11 -0.82 43.15
C ALA A 963 -10.26 0.45 43.20
N ASN A 964 -9.01 0.36 42.73
CA ASN A 964 -8.10 1.51 42.59
C ASN A 964 -8.30 2.26 41.26
N LYS A 965 -9.02 1.68 40.30
CA LYS A 965 -9.25 2.19 38.96
C LYS A 965 -10.69 1.90 38.50
N PRO A 966 -11.27 2.72 37.60
CA PRO A 966 -12.65 2.52 37.15
C PRO A 966 -12.83 1.20 36.38
N GLU A 967 -11.82 0.72 35.67
CA GLU A 967 -11.82 -0.59 34.99
C GLU A 967 -11.65 -1.80 35.92
N GLY A 968 -11.61 -1.60 37.24
CA GLY A 968 -11.47 -2.67 38.22
C GLY A 968 -10.03 -3.23 38.34
N PRO A 969 -9.87 -4.48 38.81
CA PRO A 969 -10.93 -5.36 39.32
C PRO A 969 -11.48 -4.85 40.65
N TYR A 970 -12.80 -4.96 40.83
CA TYR A 970 -13.49 -4.66 42.09
C TYR A 970 -13.49 -5.88 43.00
N ARG A 971 -13.31 -5.65 44.30
CA ARG A 971 -13.26 -6.73 45.31
C ARG A 971 -14.17 -6.45 46.49
N ASP A 972 -14.77 -7.50 47.04
CA ASP A 972 -15.53 -7.42 48.29
C ASP A 972 -14.64 -6.91 49.42
N VAL A 973 -15.16 -5.96 50.18
CA VAL A 973 -14.49 -5.38 51.35
C VAL A 973 -15.25 -5.65 52.65
N LEU A 974 -16.48 -6.16 52.58
CA LEU A 974 -17.33 -6.43 53.74
C LEU A 974 -17.41 -7.92 54.06
N GLY A 975 -17.31 -8.80 53.05
CA GLY A 975 -17.53 -10.24 53.21
C GLY A 975 -18.99 -10.63 53.45
N LYS A 976 -19.91 -9.67 53.36
CA LYS A 976 -21.36 -9.80 53.58
C LYS A 976 -22.10 -8.66 52.86
N PRO A 977 -23.43 -8.75 52.66
CA PRO A 977 -24.20 -7.63 52.15
C PRO A 977 -24.14 -6.41 53.10
N LEU A 978 -24.16 -5.21 52.53
CA LEU A 978 -24.30 -3.93 53.23
C LEU A 978 -25.73 -3.73 53.75
N ILE A 979 -26.73 -4.14 52.96
CA ILE A 979 -28.15 -4.17 53.33
C ILE A 979 -28.70 -5.54 52.93
N ASP A 980 -29.13 -6.33 53.92
CA ASP A 980 -29.55 -7.72 53.79
C ASP A 980 -31.01 -7.98 54.19
N LYS A 981 -31.80 -6.92 54.40
CA LYS A 981 -33.19 -7.00 54.89
C LYS A 981 -34.14 -6.16 54.07
N ILE A 982 -35.38 -6.62 53.96
CA ILE A 982 -36.50 -5.88 53.41
C ILE A 982 -36.99 -4.89 54.46
N VAL A 983 -36.83 -3.59 54.20
CA VAL A 983 -37.24 -2.51 55.11
C VAL A 983 -38.33 -1.68 54.44
N ASN A 984 -39.40 -1.33 55.16
CA ASN A 984 -40.55 -0.60 54.62
C ASN A 984 -41.17 -1.24 53.35
N GLY A 985 -41.04 -2.56 53.18
CA GLY A 985 -41.50 -3.27 51.98
C GLY A 985 -40.57 -3.19 50.76
N ALA A 986 -39.47 -2.43 50.84
CA ALA A 986 -38.51 -2.30 49.74
C ALA A 986 -37.52 -3.46 49.71
N GLN A 987 -37.48 -4.19 48.60
CA GLN A 987 -36.45 -5.19 48.32
C GLN A 987 -35.07 -4.49 48.24
N PRO A 988 -34.00 -5.04 48.85
CA PRO A 988 -32.65 -4.47 48.74
C PRO A 988 -32.03 -4.75 47.36
N ILE A 989 -32.44 -3.96 46.37
CA ILE A 989 -32.05 -4.04 44.95
C ILE A 989 -32.03 -2.62 44.33
N ASP A 990 -31.46 -2.51 43.13
CA ASP A 990 -31.47 -1.30 42.30
C ASP A 990 -30.98 -0.07 43.07
N GLN A 991 -29.83 -0.18 43.73
CA GLN A 991 -29.29 0.93 44.49
C GLN A 991 -28.61 1.97 43.58
N PHE A 992 -28.86 3.24 43.87
CA PHE A 992 -28.15 4.39 43.29
C PHE A 992 -27.58 5.27 44.40
N VAL A 993 -26.28 5.58 44.31
CA VAL A 993 -25.59 6.43 45.28
C VAL A 993 -25.43 7.84 44.74
N PHE A 994 -26.14 8.77 45.38
CA PHE A 994 -26.10 10.19 45.09
C PHE A 994 -25.19 10.92 46.09
N ARG A 995 -24.25 11.72 45.57
CA ARG A 995 -23.45 12.64 46.36
C ARG A 995 -24.04 14.05 46.26
N ASP A 996 -24.43 14.62 47.39
CA ASP A 996 -24.94 16.00 47.45
C ASP A 996 -23.80 17.04 47.54
N ASP A 997 -24.15 18.31 47.38
CA ASP A 997 -23.20 19.45 47.36
C ASP A 997 -22.41 19.60 48.66
N ASP A 998 -22.96 19.12 49.79
CA ASP A 998 -22.31 19.12 51.11
C ASP A 998 -21.29 17.96 51.27
N GLY A 999 -21.19 17.08 50.27
CA GLY A 999 -20.35 15.88 50.29
C GLY A 999 -21.00 14.66 50.96
N THR A 1000 -22.23 14.76 51.45
CA THR A 1000 -22.99 13.64 51.99
C THR A 1000 -23.37 12.68 50.86
N HIS A 1001 -23.23 11.38 51.12
CA HIS A 1001 -23.66 10.33 50.20
C HIS A 1001 -24.95 9.70 50.71
N TYR A 1002 -25.98 9.74 49.88
CA TYR A 1002 -27.25 9.07 50.10
C TYR A 1002 -27.38 7.91 49.10
N MET A 1003 -27.86 6.77 49.56
CA MET A 1003 -28.21 5.66 48.69
C MET A 1003 -29.72 5.55 48.64
N TYR A 1004 -30.27 5.57 47.43
CA TYR A 1004 -31.68 5.27 47.15
C TYR A 1004 -31.73 3.85 46.61
N TYR A 1005 -32.61 3.02 47.15
CA TYR A 1005 -32.73 1.63 46.70
C TYR A 1005 -34.16 1.14 46.88
N GLY A 1006 -34.56 0.14 46.11
CA GLY A 1006 -35.87 -0.45 46.28
C GLY A 1006 -36.41 -1.15 45.05
N GLY A 1007 -37.19 -2.19 45.29
CA GLY A 1007 -38.01 -2.91 44.33
C GLY A 1007 -39.41 -3.16 44.90
N TRP A 1008 -40.27 -3.82 44.13
CA TRP A 1008 -41.66 -4.14 44.49
C TRP A 1008 -42.53 -2.94 44.86
N GLY A 1009 -42.23 -1.79 44.27
CA GLY A 1009 -43.04 -0.59 44.43
C GLY A 1009 -42.77 0.21 45.70
N HIS A 1010 -41.68 -0.09 46.42
CA HIS A 1010 -41.23 0.68 47.58
C HIS A 1010 -39.78 1.15 47.39
N CYS A 1011 -39.48 2.39 47.79
CA CYS A 1011 -38.15 2.98 47.72
C CYS A 1011 -37.71 3.51 49.08
N ASN A 1012 -36.53 3.09 49.53
CA ASN A 1012 -35.87 3.61 50.71
C ASN A 1012 -34.70 4.51 50.35
N MET A 1013 -34.39 5.42 51.26
CA MET A 1013 -33.18 6.21 51.27
C MET A 1013 -32.43 5.99 52.59
N VAL A 1014 -31.11 5.79 52.48
CA VAL A 1014 -30.18 5.68 53.61
C VAL A 1014 -29.03 6.68 53.47
N LYS A 1015 -28.41 7.05 54.59
CA LYS A 1015 -27.18 7.85 54.62
C LYS A 1015 -25.98 6.92 54.76
N LEU A 1016 -24.99 7.07 53.89
CA LEU A 1016 -23.74 6.32 53.96
C LEU A 1016 -22.73 6.97 54.91
N SER A 1017 -21.90 6.16 55.55
CA SER A 1017 -20.71 6.63 56.27
C SER A 1017 -19.71 7.31 55.31
N PRO A 1018 -18.81 8.19 55.81
CA PRO A 1018 -17.82 8.85 54.96
C PRO A 1018 -16.88 7.92 54.17
N ASP A 1019 -16.66 6.70 54.67
CA ASP A 1019 -15.88 5.66 53.97
C ASP A 1019 -16.70 4.84 52.96
N LEU A 1020 -18.03 5.06 52.91
CA LEU A 1020 -19.02 4.38 52.07
C LEU A 1020 -19.23 2.89 52.36
N LEU A 1021 -18.75 2.39 53.50
CA LEU A 1021 -18.77 0.96 53.84
C LEU A 1021 -19.85 0.57 54.88
N SER A 1022 -20.61 1.54 55.38
CA SER A 1022 -21.71 1.31 56.31
C SER A 1022 -22.83 2.34 56.14
N ILE A 1023 -24.02 2.06 56.68
CA ILE A 1023 -25.09 3.05 56.81
C ILE A 1023 -25.02 3.70 58.19
N VAL A 1024 -25.37 4.99 58.27
CA VAL A 1024 -25.37 5.79 59.51
C VAL A 1024 -26.73 6.43 59.73
N PRO A 1025 -27.11 6.74 60.98
CA PRO A 1025 -28.41 7.35 61.26
C PRO A 1025 -28.51 8.77 60.67
N PHE A 1026 -29.72 9.13 60.25
CA PHE A 1026 -30.10 10.51 59.98
C PHE A 1026 -30.14 11.33 61.28
N GLU A 1027 -30.26 12.65 61.16
CA GLU A 1027 -30.28 13.57 62.32
C GLU A 1027 -31.42 13.28 63.31
N ASP A 1028 -32.52 12.70 62.84
CA ASP A 1028 -33.67 12.27 63.66
C ASP A 1028 -33.48 10.87 64.30
N GLY A 1029 -32.32 10.23 64.09
CA GLY A 1029 -31.99 8.91 64.61
C GLY A 1029 -32.51 7.73 63.78
N SER A 1030 -33.29 7.97 62.72
CA SER A 1030 -33.73 6.91 61.80
C SER A 1030 -32.56 6.38 60.97
N MET A 1031 -32.58 5.09 60.62
CA MET A 1031 -31.58 4.49 59.70
C MET A 1031 -32.06 4.47 58.25
N PHE A 1032 -33.38 4.37 58.05
CA PHE A 1032 -34.03 4.24 56.74
C PHE A 1032 -35.18 5.25 56.67
N LYS A 1033 -35.31 5.92 55.52
CA LYS A 1033 -36.46 6.77 55.20
C LYS A 1033 -37.18 6.22 53.97
N GLU A 1034 -38.47 5.98 54.08
CA GLU A 1034 -39.30 5.63 52.92
C GLU A 1034 -39.56 6.90 52.09
N VAL A 1035 -39.22 6.83 50.80
CA VAL A 1035 -39.29 7.97 49.85
C VAL A 1035 -40.06 7.62 48.57
N THR A 1036 -40.88 6.57 48.65
CA THR A 1036 -41.65 6.00 47.54
C THR A 1036 -42.54 7.03 46.82
N PRO A 1037 -42.28 7.36 45.54
CA PRO A 1037 -43.17 8.19 44.74
C PRO A 1037 -44.35 7.38 44.16
N GLU A 1038 -45.34 8.09 43.63
CA GLU A 1038 -46.48 7.47 42.94
C GLU A 1038 -46.01 6.62 41.74
N ASN A 1039 -46.55 5.40 41.61
CA ASN A 1039 -46.26 4.43 40.55
C ASN A 1039 -44.80 3.94 40.49
N TYR A 1040 -44.03 4.11 41.57
CA TYR A 1040 -42.69 3.52 41.67
C TYR A 1040 -42.74 2.00 41.47
N VAL A 1041 -41.74 1.45 40.79
CA VAL A 1041 -41.49 0.01 40.71
C VAL A 1041 -40.06 -0.28 41.21
N GLU A 1042 -39.05 0.31 40.57
CA GLU A 1042 -37.62 0.07 40.81
C GLU A 1042 -36.73 1.14 40.14
N GLY A 1043 -35.41 0.94 40.11
CA GLY A 1043 -34.43 1.76 39.36
C GLY A 1043 -34.38 3.25 39.74
N PRO A 1044 -34.21 3.60 41.03
CA PRO A 1044 -34.11 4.99 41.48
C PRO A 1044 -32.84 5.66 40.92
N PHE A 1045 -32.96 6.91 40.50
CA PHE A 1045 -31.82 7.73 40.07
C PHE A 1045 -32.03 9.18 40.53
N MET A 1046 -30.98 9.84 40.99
CA MET A 1046 -31.04 11.23 41.46
C MET A 1046 -30.02 12.09 40.73
N LEU A 1047 -30.47 13.19 40.14
CA LEU A 1047 -29.58 14.26 39.66
C LEU A 1047 -29.96 15.60 40.27
N LYS A 1048 -28.96 16.46 40.43
CA LYS A 1048 -29.14 17.83 40.91
C LYS A 1048 -28.82 18.81 39.79
N ARG A 1049 -29.73 19.75 39.52
CA ARG A 1049 -29.54 20.81 38.52
C ARG A 1049 -30.17 22.10 39.01
N ASN A 1050 -29.41 23.20 39.00
CA ASN A 1050 -29.85 24.53 39.44
C ASN A 1050 -30.49 24.53 40.85
N GLY A 1051 -29.88 23.81 41.80
CA GLY A 1051 -30.37 23.72 43.18
C GLY A 1051 -31.62 22.88 43.40
N LYS A 1052 -32.17 22.23 42.36
CA LYS A 1052 -33.32 21.32 42.45
C LYS A 1052 -32.86 19.87 42.32
N TYR A 1053 -33.55 18.98 43.02
CA TYR A 1053 -33.35 17.53 43.00
C TYR A 1053 -34.36 16.89 42.06
N TYR A 1054 -33.89 16.16 41.07
CA TYR A 1054 -34.69 15.43 40.11
C TYR A 1054 -34.56 13.95 40.44
N PHE A 1055 -35.62 13.40 41.04
CA PHE A 1055 -35.68 11.99 41.39
C PHE A 1055 -36.41 11.23 40.29
N MET A 1056 -35.79 10.20 39.75
CA MET A 1056 -36.24 9.46 38.58
C MET A 1056 -36.34 7.97 38.92
N TRP A 1057 -37.24 7.24 38.27
CA TRP A 1057 -37.46 5.81 38.53
C TRP A 1057 -38.12 5.10 37.36
N SER A 1058 -38.09 3.76 37.38
CA SER A 1058 -38.81 2.93 36.42
C SER A 1058 -40.26 2.65 36.87
N GLU A 1059 -41.20 2.72 35.92
CA GLU A 1059 -42.61 2.33 36.05
C GLU A 1059 -42.93 1.18 35.09
N GLY A 1060 -43.90 0.33 35.44
CA GLY A 1060 -44.29 -0.84 34.64
C GLY A 1060 -43.40 -2.06 34.86
N GLY A 1061 -43.73 -3.19 34.23
CA GLY A 1061 -42.95 -4.43 34.39
C GLY A 1061 -41.78 -4.51 33.41
N TRP A 1062 -40.56 -4.80 33.88
CA TRP A 1062 -39.35 -4.88 33.03
C TRP A 1062 -39.46 -5.90 31.88
N MET A 1063 -40.24 -6.98 32.05
CA MET A 1063 -40.54 -7.95 30.98
C MET A 1063 -41.51 -7.42 29.92
N GLY A 1064 -42.26 -6.36 30.23
CA GLY A 1064 -43.39 -5.85 29.49
C GLY A 1064 -43.09 -4.61 28.65
N PRO A 1065 -43.94 -4.29 27.66
CA PRO A 1065 -43.79 -3.10 26.82
C PRO A 1065 -44.11 -1.79 27.55
N ASP A 1066 -44.76 -1.86 28.71
CA ASP A 1066 -45.15 -0.74 29.56
C ASP A 1066 -44.00 -0.19 30.42
N TYR A 1067 -42.83 -0.87 30.43
CA TYR A 1067 -41.63 -0.39 31.11
C TYR A 1067 -41.22 1.00 30.59
N SER A 1068 -41.03 1.93 31.53
CA SER A 1068 -40.84 3.36 31.25
C SER A 1068 -40.12 4.07 32.39
N VAL A 1069 -39.64 5.30 32.15
CA VAL A 1069 -39.02 6.14 33.18
C VAL A 1069 -39.90 7.34 33.50
N ALA A 1070 -40.12 7.60 34.79
CA ALA A 1070 -40.79 8.78 35.30
C ALA A 1070 -39.88 9.58 36.25
N TYR A 1071 -40.32 10.79 36.61
CA TYR A 1071 -39.56 11.65 37.51
C TYR A 1071 -40.43 12.57 38.37
N ALA A 1072 -39.80 13.10 39.42
CA ALA A 1072 -40.28 14.10 40.35
C ALA A 1072 -39.23 15.22 40.51
N ILE A 1073 -39.66 16.39 40.98
CA ILE A 1073 -38.76 17.50 41.33
C ILE A 1073 -38.98 17.88 42.80
N SER A 1074 -37.90 18.06 43.55
CA SER A 1074 -37.91 18.43 44.96
C SER A 1074 -36.89 19.54 45.27
N ASP A 1075 -37.15 20.27 46.34
CA ASP A 1075 -36.23 21.23 46.97
C ASP A 1075 -35.26 20.58 47.98
N SER A 1076 -35.48 19.30 48.27
CA SER A 1076 -34.72 18.54 49.25
C SER A 1076 -34.40 17.14 48.72
N PRO A 1077 -33.23 16.55 49.05
CA PRO A 1077 -32.95 15.15 48.76
C PRO A 1077 -33.87 14.20 49.54
N PHE A 1078 -34.61 14.70 50.53
CA PHE A 1078 -35.56 13.90 51.32
C PHE A 1078 -36.98 13.86 50.73
N GLY A 1079 -37.21 14.56 49.61
CA GLY A 1079 -38.55 14.75 49.06
C GLY A 1079 -39.34 15.88 49.76
N PRO A 1080 -40.69 15.91 49.62
CA PRO A 1080 -41.52 14.88 49.01
C PRO A 1080 -41.35 14.79 47.48
N PHE A 1081 -41.26 13.56 46.95
CA PHE A 1081 -41.12 13.31 45.52
C PHE A 1081 -42.48 13.16 44.85
N LYS A 1082 -43.13 14.29 44.56
CA LYS A 1082 -44.38 14.30 43.80
C LYS A 1082 -44.11 14.04 42.33
N ARG A 1083 -44.75 13.00 41.78
CA ARG A 1083 -44.63 12.61 40.38
C ARG A 1083 -45.00 13.77 39.44
N VAL A 1084 -44.10 14.09 38.52
CA VAL A 1084 -44.28 15.15 37.53
C VAL A 1084 -44.71 14.57 36.18
N GLY A 1085 -44.03 13.53 35.70
CA GLY A 1085 -44.37 12.93 34.42
C GLY A 1085 -43.46 11.81 33.99
N LYS A 1086 -43.80 11.21 32.84
CA LYS A 1086 -43.04 10.16 32.16
C LYS A 1086 -42.12 10.78 31.11
N ILE A 1087 -40.87 10.34 31.06
CA ILE A 1087 -39.83 10.91 30.19
C ILE A 1087 -39.26 9.91 29.18
N LEU A 1088 -39.33 8.61 29.45
CA LEU A 1088 -38.91 7.55 28.52
C LEU A 1088 -40.00 6.48 28.50
N GLN A 1089 -40.32 5.98 27.31
CA GLN A 1089 -41.28 4.90 27.10
C GLN A 1089 -40.99 4.21 25.77
N GLN A 1090 -41.56 3.03 25.54
CA GLN A 1090 -41.46 2.36 24.26
C GLN A 1090 -41.91 3.23 23.07
N ASP A 1091 -41.30 2.99 21.91
CA ASP A 1091 -41.73 3.49 20.61
C ASP A 1091 -41.84 2.25 19.71
N PRO A 1092 -43.04 1.80 19.36
CA PRO A 1092 -43.25 0.61 18.53
C PRO A 1092 -42.54 0.65 17.16
N LYS A 1093 -42.04 1.82 16.74
CA LYS A 1093 -41.25 1.97 15.51
C LYS A 1093 -39.74 1.84 15.72
N ILE A 1094 -39.26 1.82 16.97
CA ILE A 1094 -37.83 1.81 17.31
C ILE A 1094 -37.47 0.67 18.27
N ALA A 1095 -38.21 0.53 19.39
CA ALA A 1095 -37.91 -0.46 20.43
C ALA A 1095 -39.06 -0.57 21.46
N THR A 1096 -39.11 -1.69 22.18
CA THR A 1096 -40.06 -1.91 23.30
C THR A 1096 -39.35 -2.04 24.63
N GLY A 1097 -40.08 -1.95 25.75
CA GLY A 1097 -39.53 -2.19 27.09
C GLY A 1097 -38.35 -1.28 27.45
N ALA A 1098 -38.49 0.03 27.20
CA ALA A 1098 -37.43 1.00 27.46
C ALA A 1098 -37.57 1.57 28.88
N GLY A 1099 -36.68 1.16 29.78
CA GLY A 1099 -36.65 1.59 31.17
C GLY A 1099 -35.32 1.19 31.82
N HIS A 1100 -35.21 1.38 33.13
CA HIS A 1100 -33.97 1.38 33.93
C HIS A 1100 -32.86 2.23 33.29
N HIS A 1101 -32.44 3.27 34.00
CA HIS A 1101 -31.63 4.30 33.38
C HIS A 1101 -30.66 4.95 34.37
N SER A 1102 -29.69 5.64 33.79
CA SER A 1102 -28.86 6.62 34.45
C SER A 1102 -28.78 7.89 33.61
N VAL A 1103 -28.24 8.96 34.17
CA VAL A 1103 -28.01 10.21 33.44
C VAL A 1103 -26.59 10.72 33.69
N ILE A 1104 -25.91 11.11 32.61
CA ILE A 1104 -24.62 11.80 32.69
C ILE A 1104 -24.74 13.24 32.21
N GLN A 1105 -23.92 14.11 32.80
CA GLN A 1105 -23.71 15.49 32.35
C GLN A 1105 -22.36 15.61 31.67
N VAL A 1106 -22.30 16.32 30.54
CA VAL A 1106 -21.00 16.69 29.94
C VAL A 1106 -20.26 17.63 30.91
N PRO A 1107 -19.01 17.32 31.29
CA PRO A 1107 -18.26 18.15 32.24
C PRO A 1107 -18.25 19.62 31.86
N GLY A 1108 -18.65 20.48 32.81
CA GLY A 1108 -18.66 21.94 32.64
C GLY A 1108 -19.75 22.49 31.71
N LYS A 1109 -20.69 21.66 31.24
CA LYS A 1109 -21.78 22.09 30.34
C LYS A 1109 -23.15 21.67 30.86
N ASP A 1110 -24.17 22.44 30.56
CA ASP A 1110 -25.57 22.06 30.78
C ASP A 1110 -26.10 21.15 29.65
N GLU A 1111 -25.33 20.12 29.31
CA GLU A 1111 -25.65 19.11 28.29
C GLU A 1111 -25.77 17.75 28.96
N TRP A 1112 -26.90 17.06 28.76
CA TRP A 1112 -27.26 15.85 29.49
C TRP A 1112 -27.60 14.69 28.55
N TYR A 1113 -27.21 13.49 28.94
CA TYR A 1113 -27.54 12.26 28.21
C TYR A 1113 -28.14 11.25 29.18
N ILE A 1114 -29.27 10.67 28.78
CA ILE A 1114 -29.86 9.52 29.45
C ILE A 1114 -29.28 8.26 28.83
N ILE A 1115 -28.88 7.31 29.66
CA ILE A 1115 -28.41 5.98 29.27
C ILE A 1115 -29.44 5.00 29.82
N TYR A 1116 -29.93 4.08 28.99
CA TYR A 1116 -31.05 3.20 29.34
C TYR A 1116 -30.93 1.90 28.56
N HIS A 1117 -31.69 0.87 28.93
CA HIS A 1117 -31.81 -0.32 28.10
C HIS A 1117 -33.17 -0.38 27.40
N ARG A 1118 -33.22 -1.10 26.28
CA ARG A 1118 -34.45 -1.37 25.52
C ARG A 1118 -34.39 -2.75 24.87
N ARG A 1119 -35.52 -3.25 24.37
CA ARG A 1119 -35.57 -4.45 23.54
C ARG A 1119 -35.61 -4.13 22.05
N PRO A 1120 -34.84 -4.86 21.20
CA PRO A 1120 -34.93 -4.75 19.75
C PRO A 1120 -36.34 -5.01 19.24
N LEU A 1121 -36.70 -4.41 18.09
CA LEU A 1121 -37.98 -4.72 17.44
C LEU A 1121 -38.01 -6.16 16.94
N GLY A 1122 -39.14 -6.82 17.16
CA GLY A 1122 -39.36 -8.21 16.73
C GLY A 1122 -38.78 -9.25 17.68
N ASP A 1123 -38.03 -8.84 18.71
CA ASP A 1123 -37.57 -9.73 19.77
C ASP A 1123 -38.58 -9.77 20.93
N THR A 1124 -38.91 -10.98 21.38
CA THR A 1124 -39.86 -11.23 22.47
C THR A 1124 -39.18 -11.72 23.74
N SER A 1125 -37.87 -11.96 23.73
CA SER A 1125 -37.13 -12.36 24.92
C SER A 1125 -37.03 -11.17 25.88
N PRO A 1126 -37.44 -11.31 27.16
CA PRO A 1126 -37.27 -10.23 28.12
C PRO A 1126 -35.80 -10.00 28.49
N TYR A 1127 -34.90 -10.92 28.12
CA TYR A 1127 -33.46 -10.87 28.44
C TYR A 1127 -32.59 -10.29 27.32
N HIS A 1128 -33.13 -10.11 26.10
CA HIS A 1128 -32.41 -9.49 24.99
C HIS A 1128 -32.53 -7.95 25.07
N ARG A 1129 -31.78 -7.37 26.01
CA ARG A 1129 -31.79 -5.94 26.31
C ARG A 1129 -30.52 -5.29 25.79
N GLU A 1130 -30.64 -4.17 25.09
CA GLU A 1130 -29.51 -3.43 24.54
C GLU A 1130 -29.35 -2.09 25.24
N THR A 1131 -28.12 -1.74 25.60
CA THR A 1131 -27.80 -0.42 26.16
C THR A 1131 -27.82 0.65 25.08
N CYS A 1132 -28.53 1.74 25.35
CA CYS A 1132 -28.71 2.89 24.49
C CYS A 1132 -28.40 4.17 25.26
N ILE A 1133 -28.10 5.23 24.53
CA ILE A 1133 -27.93 6.58 25.08
C ILE A 1133 -28.66 7.57 24.18
N ASP A 1134 -29.28 8.59 24.74
CA ASP A 1134 -29.93 9.66 23.99
C ASP A 1134 -29.80 10.99 24.73
N ARG A 1135 -29.90 12.11 23.99
CA ARG A 1135 -29.87 13.43 24.63
C ARG A 1135 -31.12 13.66 25.46
N MET A 1136 -30.92 14.16 26.67
CA MET A 1136 -31.99 14.59 27.57
C MET A 1136 -32.00 16.12 27.64
N TYR A 1137 -33.20 16.70 27.54
CA TYR A 1137 -33.37 18.14 27.50
C TYR A 1137 -34.28 18.60 28.62
N PHE A 1138 -33.99 19.79 29.15
CA PHE A 1138 -34.90 20.51 30.03
C PHE A 1138 -35.62 21.60 29.24
N ASP A 1139 -36.85 21.93 29.61
CA ASP A 1139 -37.54 23.12 29.12
C ASP A 1139 -37.18 24.37 29.93
N GLU A 1140 -37.71 25.52 29.52
CA GLU A 1140 -37.46 26.82 30.16
C GLU A 1140 -37.97 26.88 31.62
N LYS A 1141 -38.89 25.99 32.01
CA LYS A 1141 -39.42 25.87 33.37
C LYS A 1141 -38.63 24.87 34.22
N GLY A 1142 -37.59 24.26 33.65
CA GLY A 1142 -36.80 23.22 34.31
C GLY A 1142 -37.47 21.84 34.30
N LEU A 1143 -38.52 21.60 33.52
CA LEU A 1143 -39.11 20.27 33.38
C LEU A 1143 -38.29 19.43 32.39
N ILE A 1144 -38.20 18.11 32.61
CA ILE A 1144 -37.55 17.19 31.69
C ILE A 1144 -38.48 16.96 30.49
N LYS A 1145 -37.99 17.20 29.28
CA LYS A 1145 -38.71 16.89 28.05
C LYS A 1145 -38.69 15.39 27.79
N PRO A 1146 -39.75 14.80 27.21
CA PRO A 1146 -39.73 13.41 26.78
C PRO A 1146 -38.53 13.12 25.87
N VAL A 1147 -37.79 12.07 26.22
CA VAL A 1147 -36.63 11.57 25.47
C VAL A 1147 -37.12 10.96 24.17
N LYS A 1148 -36.46 11.32 23.08
CA LYS A 1148 -36.70 10.70 21.78
C LYS A 1148 -35.69 9.58 21.57
N MET A 1149 -36.15 8.33 21.57
CA MET A 1149 -35.28 7.21 21.25
C MET A 1149 -34.78 7.33 19.82
N THR A 1150 -33.51 7.01 19.61
CA THR A 1150 -32.89 7.04 18.27
C THR A 1150 -32.35 5.67 17.87
N ILE A 1151 -32.24 5.45 16.56
CA ILE A 1151 -31.39 4.39 15.98
C ILE A 1151 -30.00 4.98 15.66
N ASN A 1152 -29.97 6.23 15.17
CA ASN A 1152 -28.77 7.04 14.92
C ASN A 1152 -28.93 8.41 15.62
N ARG A 1153 -27.94 8.82 16.43
CA ARG A 1153 -27.94 10.05 17.26
C ARG A 1153 -27.22 11.21 16.62
#